data_AF-A0AA88QQH7-F1
#
_entry.id   AF-A0AA88QQH7-F1
#
_cell.length_a   1.000
_cell.length_b   1.000
_cell.length_c   1.000
_cell.angle_alpha   90.00
_cell.angle_beta   90.00
_cell.angle_gamma   90.00
#
_symmetry.space_group_name_H-M   'P 1'
#
loop_
_entity.id
_entity.type
_entity.pdbx_description
1 polymer ?
#
loop_
_entity_poly.entity_id
_entity_poly.type
_entity_poly.pdbx_seq_one_letter_code
_entity_poly.pdbx_strand_id
1 'polypeptide(L)'
;MLRLKTVFALCLLFSLTICSASQTSQNQTCSSYEFSSTKPFASCRDLGVLDSFLHWNFYPASNTVEVAFRKIHTAADRWIAWAVNPTAKGMVGSQAFIAFQQNEAMKAYTAPIASYGTRMEKGNLSFPVFDVSAASSANEIIIFAKFQLPTNSTVVNHVWQEGPVIGGSTLGVHALSGGNVQSRATIDFYSGKVEAVRGFSSRSKLKVAHGVLNAISWGTLMPLGMIFARHVKVFPSADPTWFYLHVCCQCLGYFLGVVGGIMGFFLRKHSSGMRISTHGCIGATLLSLATLQVLVGFFLRPKKDHKYRLYWNLFHWGAGYATIGLGIYNVFAGLHLMNARTSKVAYTAVISTLLGIAVVLEILTCYMVRKRRKSERSEHASGETEGIDNGFAATQEQQMMLRLKTVFALCLLFSLTICSASQTSQNQTCSSYEFSSNKPFASCRDLGVLDSFLHWNFYPASNTVEVAFRKIHTAADRWIAWAVNPTAKGMVGSQAFIAFQQNEAMKAYTAPIASYGTRMEKGNLSFPVFDVSAASSANEIIIFAKFQLPTNSTVVNHVWQEGPVIGGSTLGVHALSGGNVQSRATIDFYSGKVEAVRGFSSRSKLKVAHGVLNAISWGTLMPLGMIFARHVKVFPSADPTWFYLHVCCQCLGYFLGVVGGIMGFFLRKHSSGMRISTHGCIGATLLSLATLQVLVGFFLRPKKDHKYRLYWNLFHWGAGYATIGLGIYNVFAGLHLMNARTSKVAYTAVISTLLGIAVVLEILTCYMVRKRRKSERSEHASGETEGIDNDFAATQEQQMV
;
A
#
# COMPACT_ATOMS: atom_id res chain seq x y z
N MET A 1 18.35 45.22 6.97
CA MET A 1 18.19 44.10 7.94
C MET A 1 16.87 44.12 8.72
N LEU A 2 16.30 45.28 9.10
CA LEU A 2 15.08 45.33 9.92
C LEU A 2 13.79 44.93 9.18
N ARG A 3 13.59 45.36 7.92
CA ARG A 3 12.34 45.13 7.16
C ARG A 3 12.12 43.68 6.69
N LEU A 4 13.18 42.87 6.58
CA LEU A 4 13.10 41.47 6.16
C LEU A 4 12.81 40.52 7.33
N LYS A 5 13.24 40.88 8.55
CA LYS A 5 12.85 40.17 9.78
C LYS A 5 11.37 40.37 10.07
N THR A 6 10.80 41.54 9.75
CA THR A 6 9.35 41.80 9.88
C THR A 6 8.55 40.97 8.88
N VAL A 7 8.99 40.84 7.62
CA VAL A 7 8.33 39.97 6.63
C VAL A 7 8.50 38.49 6.98
N PHE A 8 9.65 38.07 7.51
CA PHE A 8 9.88 36.70 7.98
C PHE A 8 9.04 36.37 9.21
N ALA A 9 8.90 37.30 10.16
CA ALA A 9 8.02 37.18 11.32
C ALA A 9 6.55 37.23 10.92
N LEU A 10 6.14 38.08 9.97
CA LEU A 10 4.77 38.11 9.43
C LEU A 10 4.44 36.85 8.65
N CYS A 11 5.36 36.29 7.85
CA CYS A 11 5.15 35.01 7.18
C CYS A 11 5.15 33.82 8.17
N LEU A 12 6.01 33.83 9.20
CA LEU A 12 5.97 32.82 10.27
C LEU A 12 4.66 32.92 11.06
N LEU A 13 4.26 34.13 11.46
CA LEU A 13 3.02 34.42 12.18
C LEU A 13 1.80 34.11 11.32
N PHE A 14 1.83 34.37 10.00
CA PHE A 14 0.76 34.02 9.06
C PHE A 14 0.69 32.50 8.82
N SER A 15 1.82 31.79 8.83
CA SER A 15 1.85 30.31 8.76
C SER A 15 1.50 29.62 10.08
N LEU A 16 1.80 30.26 11.23
CA LEU A 16 1.37 29.82 12.57
C LEU A 16 -0.12 30.11 12.78
N THR A 17 -0.66 31.24 12.30
CA THR A 17 -2.10 31.54 12.35
C THR A 17 -2.92 30.72 11.38
N ILE A 18 -2.38 30.27 10.24
CA ILE A 18 -3.06 29.29 9.36
C ILE A 18 -3.04 27.87 9.96
N CYS A 19 -2.08 27.55 10.85
CA CYS A 19 -2.13 26.32 11.64
C CYS A 19 -3.17 26.42 12.79
N SER A 20 -3.31 27.60 13.38
CA SER A 20 -4.32 27.89 14.42
C SER A 20 -5.71 28.24 13.89
N ALA A 21 -5.87 28.46 12.58
CA ALA A 21 -7.14 28.58 11.88
C ALA A 21 -7.52 27.27 11.16
N SER A 22 -7.09 26.14 11.71
CA SER A 22 -7.99 25.00 11.69
C SER A 22 -9.14 25.41 12.60
N GLN A 23 -10.28 25.83 12.04
CA GLN A 23 -11.50 25.85 12.82
C GLN A 23 -11.60 24.45 13.45
N THR A 24 -11.32 24.38 14.75
CA THR A 24 -11.93 23.40 15.61
C THR A 24 -13.41 23.69 15.47
N SER A 25 -14.08 23.06 14.49
CA SER A 25 -15.45 22.66 14.74
C SER A 25 -15.32 21.84 16.02
N GLN A 26 -15.81 22.36 17.14
CA GLN A 26 -15.97 21.57 18.35
C GLN A 26 -16.91 20.42 17.96
N ASN A 27 -16.33 19.32 17.48
CA ASN A 27 -17.10 18.15 17.10
C ASN A 27 -17.41 17.47 18.42
N GLN A 28 -18.62 17.70 18.94
CA GLN A 28 -19.11 17.04 20.14
C GLN A 28 -18.96 15.53 19.95
N THR A 29 -18.08 14.93 20.74
CA THR A 29 -17.97 13.48 20.89
C THR A 29 -19.17 12.95 21.66
N CYS A 30 -19.49 11.66 21.53
CA CYS A 30 -20.57 11.05 22.29
C CYS A 30 -20.44 11.31 23.81
N SER A 31 -19.22 11.30 24.36
CA SER A 31 -18.97 11.54 25.80
C SER A 31 -19.17 12.99 26.26
N SER A 32 -19.20 13.95 25.33
CA SER A 32 -19.34 15.38 25.64
C SER A 32 -20.77 15.90 25.44
N TYR A 33 -21.71 15.03 25.08
CA TYR A 33 -23.11 15.40 24.83
C TYR A 33 -23.98 15.09 26.04
N GLU A 34 -24.64 16.11 26.58
CA GLU A 34 -25.62 15.97 27.65
C GLU A 34 -27.04 16.07 27.09
N PHE A 35 -27.86 15.07 27.39
CA PHE A 35 -29.28 15.11 27.05
C PHE A 35 -30.01 16.05 28.01
N SER A 36 -30.92 16.88 27.50
CA SER A 36 -31.76 17.77 28.33
C SER A 36 -32.76 17.02 29.20
N SER A 37 -32.93 15.70 29.01
CA SER A 37 -33.80 14.83 29.82
C SER A 37 -33.08 14.34 31.08
N THR A 38 -33.79 14.22 32.19
CA THR A 38 -33.32 13.76 33.52
C THR A 38 -32.81 12.31 33.59
N LYS A 39 -32.69 11.59 32.48
CA LYS A 39 -32.16 10.21 32.42
C LYS A 39 -30.84 10.15 31.65
N PRO A 40 -29.69 10.01 32.33
CA PRO A 40 -28.41 9.83 31.66
C PRO A 40 -28.31 8.44 31.01
N PHE A 41 -27.63 8.37 29.86
CA PHE A 41 -27.17 7.10 29.28
C PHE A 41 -25.81 6.74 29.87
N ALA A 42 -25.70 5.54 30.44
CA ALA A 42 -24.51 5.02 31.09
C ALA A 42 -23.41 4.63 30.10
N SER A 43 -23.77 4.37 28.84
CA SER A 43 -22.83 3.93 27.81
C SER A 43 -23.09 4.61 26.48
N CYS A 44 -22.01 4.72 25.70
CA CYS A 44 -21.92 5.70 24.63
C CYS A 44 -20.80 5.32 23.65
N ARG A 45 -21.02 5.49 22.34
CA ARG A 45 -20.04 5.20 21.29
C ARG A 45 -20.20 6.01 20.01
N ASP A 46 -19.06 6.47 19.47
CA ASP A 46 -18.96 7.04 18.12
C ASP A 46 -18.93 5.92 17.05
N LEU A 47 -19.78 6.00 16.04
CA LEU A 47 -19.94 4.95 15.02
C LEU A 47 -19.01 5.10 13.81
N GLY A 48 -18.16 6.14 13.79
CA GLY A 48 -17.02 6.29 12.87
C GLY A 48 -17.36 6.63 11.41
N VAL A 49 -18.60 6.48 10.96
CA VAL A 49 -19.11 6.92 9.66
C VAL A 49 -20.51 7.53 9.78
N LEU A 50 -20.85 8.44 8.85
CA LEU A 50 -22.13 9.18 8.81
C LEU A 50 -22.37 10.12 10.02
N ASP A 51 -21.33 10.63 10.68
CA ASP A 51 -21.44 11.54 11.84
C ASP A 51 -22.50 11.07 12.87
N SER A 52 -22.48 9.75 13.15
CA SER A 52 -23.50 9.05 13.93
C SER A 52 -22.94 8.54 15.26
N PHE A 53 -23.79 8.59 16.29
CA PHE A 53 -23.46 8.29 17.68
C PHE A 53 -24.55 7.39 18.28
N LEU A 54 -24.14 6.46 19.15
CA LEU A 54 -25.05 5.55 19.83
C LEU A 54 -24.86 5.66 21.34
N HIS A 55 -25.93 5.96 22.05
CA HIS A 55 -25.99 5.96 23.51
C HIS A 55 -26.96 4.88 23.97
N TRP A 56 -26.66 4.18 25.06
CA TRP A 56 -27.55 3.13 25.56
C TRP A 56 -27.45 2.91 27.06
N ASN A 57 -28.53 2.36 27.61
CA ASN A 57 -28.64 1.73 28.91
C ASN A 57 -29.09 0.28 28.70
N PHE A 58 -28.37 -0.67 29.31
CA PHE A 58 -28.76 -2.07 29.31
C PHE A 58 -29.28 -2.46 30.69
N TYR A 59 -30.45 -3.09 30.73
CA TYR A 59 -31.09 -3.58 31.94
C TYR A 59 -31.05 -5.12 31.95
N PRO A 60 -30.10 -5.74 32.66
CA PRO A 60 -29.89 -7.19 32.61
C PRO A 60 -31.11 -7.99 33.08
N ALA A 61 -31.82 -7.52 34.11
CA ALA A 61 -32.96 -8.22 34.70
C ALA A 61 -34.14 -8.40 33.73
N SER A 62 -34.32 -7.46 32.79
CA SER A 62 -35.41 -7.51 31.80
C SER A 62 -34.92 -7.75 30.37
N ASN A 63 -33.61 -8.01 30.18
CA ASN A 63 -32.93 -8.09 28.88
C ASN A 63 -33.33 -6.96 27.91
N THR A 64 -33.55 -5.76 28.46
CA THR A 64 -34.09 -4.61 27.74
C THR A 64 -32.98 -3.59 27.50
N VAL A 65 -32.92 -3.04 26.29
CA VAL A 65 -32.03 -1.95 25.91
C VAL A 65 -32.85 -0.70 25.67
N GLU A 66 -32.44 0.39 26.30
CA GLU A 66 -32.89 1.74 25.98
C GLU A 66 -31.76 2.44 25.22
N VAL A 67 -32.06 2.98 24.04
CA VAL A 67 -31.06 3.49 23.10
C VAL A 67 -31.44 4.89 22.62
N ALA A 68 -30.43 5.74 22.45
CA ALA A 68 -30.52 6.97 21.68
C ALA A 68 -29.50 6.94 20.54
N PHE A 69 -29.99 6.85 19.30
CA PHE A 69 -29.16 6.99 18.10
C PHE A 69 -29.22 8.43 17.61
N ARG A 70 -28.09 9.11 17.63
CA ARG A 70 -27.96 10.53 17.28
C ARG A 70 -27.16 10.70 15.99
N LYS A 71 -27.65 11.52 15.07
CA LYS A 71 -26.91 11.94 13.88
C LYS A 71 -26.90 13.45 13.76
N ILE A 72 -25.70 14.01 13.66
CA ILE A 72 -25.50 15.46 13.46
C ILE A 72 -25.34 15.78 11.97
N HIS A 73 -25.46 17.07 11.63
CA HIS A 73 -25.42 17.58 10.26
C HIS A 73 -26.52 16.99 9.36
N THR A 74 -27.70 16.77 9.93
CA THR A 74 -28.84 16.18 9.21
C THR A 74 -29.84 17.28 8.86
N ALA A 75 -29.98 17.55 7.56
CA ALA A 75 -31.00 18.46 7.05
C ALA A 75 -32.41 17.86 7.18
N ALA A 76 -33.42 18.74 7.25
CA ALA A 76 -34.84 18.38 7.41
C ALA A 76 -35.40 17.48 6.30
N ASP A 77 -34.77 17.48 5.11
CA ASP A 77 -35.11 16.67 3.96
C ASP A 77 -34.46 15.28 3.97
N ARG A 78 -33.97 14.81 5.11
CA ARG A 78 -33.30 13.52 5.25
C ARG A 78 -33.97 12.65 6.29
N TRP A 79 -33.95 11.35 6.03
CA TRP A 79 -34.31 10.32 6.99
C TRP A 79 -33.06 9.66 7.54
N ILE A 80 -33.16 9.20 8.78
CA ILE A 80 -32.14 8.42 9.45
C ILE A 80 -32.74 7.10 9.92
N ALA A 81 -31.94 6.05 9.89
CA ALA A 81 -32.35 4.75 10.41
C ALA A 81 -31.22 4.10 11.19
N TRP A 82 -31.57 3.47 12.30
CA TRP A 82 -30.71 2.56 13.03
C TRP A 82 -31.43 1.23 13.15
N ALA A 83 -30.72 0.11 12.97
CA ALA A 83 -31.36 -1.19 12.93
C ALA A 83 -30.51 -2.27 13.57
N VAL A 84 -31.18 -3.23 14.20
CA VAL A 84 -30.56 -4.44 14.74
C VAL A 84 -30.80 -5.58 13.77
N ASN A 85 -29.76 -6.32 13.42
CA ASN A 85 -29.88 -7.51 12.58
C ASN A 85 -29.53 -8.77 13.38
N PRO A 86 -30.55 -9.55 13.80
CA PRO A 86 -30.33 -10.78 14.56
C PRO A 86 -29.79 -11.93 13.70
N THR A 87 -29.89 -11.85 12.37
CA THR A 87 -29.62 -12.99 11.47
C THR A 87 -28.33 -12.84 10.67
N ALA A 88 -27.87 -11.62 10.41
CA ALA A 88 -26.75 -11.36 9.52
C ALA A 88 -26.00 -10.06 9.87
N LYS A 89 -24.82 -9.88 9.27
CA LYS A 89 -24.01 -8.64 9.34
C LYS A 89 -24.32 -7.65 8.20
N GLY A 90 -25.45 -7.81 7.53
CA GLY A 90 -25.86 -7.05 6.35
C GLY A 90 -27.14 -6.25 6.58
N MET A 91 -27.61 -5.54 5.55
CA MET A 91 -28.87 -4.77 5.62
C MET A 91 -30.11 -5.69 5.62
N VAL A 92 -30.10 -6.76 4.82
CA VAL A 92 -31.20 -7.73 4.75
C VAL A 92 -31.29 -8.52 6.06
N GLY A 93 -32.50 -8.62 6.61
CA GLY A 93 -32.79 -9.18 7.93
C GLY A 93 -32.79 -8.15 9.07
N SER A 94 -32.49 -6.88 8.78
CA SER A 94 -32.43 -5.84 9.82
C SER A 94 -33.82 -5.41 10.27
N GLN A 95 -33.96 -5.16 11.57
CA GLN A 95 -35.14 -4.67 12.25
C GLN A 95 -34.90 -3.19 12.56
N ALA A 96 -35.47 -2.29 11.76
CA ALA A 96 -35.06 -0.89 11.72
C ALA A 96 -35.98 0.02 12.52
N PHE A 97 -35.37 1.01 13.17
CA PHE A 97 -35.99 2.20 13.75
C PHE A 97 -35.68 3.37 12.82
N ILE A 98 -36.70 4.07 12.37
CA ILE A 98 -36.61 5.08 11.33
C ILE A 98 -37.15 6.39 11.87
N ALA A 99 -36.45 7.50 11.60
CA ALA A 99 -36.94 8.83 11.87
C ALA A 99 -36.72 9.80 10.70
N PHE A 100 -37.69 10.68 10.50
CA PHE A 100 -37.66 11.74 9.50
C PHE A 100 -38.66 12.84 9.88
N GLN A 101 -38.47 14.03 9.32
CA GLN A 101 -39.39 15.15 9.55
C GLN A 101 -40.48 15.16 8.48
N GLN A 102 -41.74 15.32 8.91
CA GLN A 102 -42.89 15.48 8.02
C GLN A 102 -43.80 16.58 8.57
N ASN A 103 -44.06 17.61 7.77
CA ASN A 103 -44.88 18.78 8.14
C ASN A 103 -44.42 19.39 9.48
N GLU A 104 -43.12 19.67 9.60
CA GLU A 104 -42.46 20.21 10.79
C GLU A 104 -42.45 19.31 12.04
N ALA A 105 -43.26 18.24 12.08
CA ALA A 105 -43.27 17.23 13.14
C ALA A 105 -42.31 16.07 12.86
N MET A 106 -41.71 15.53 13.92
CA MET A 106 -40.87 14.32 13.82
C MET A 106 -41.73 13.06 13.80
N LYS A 107 -41.48 12.19 12.82
CA LYS A 107 -42.07 10.85 12.78
C LYS A 107 -41.01 9.81 13.10
N ALA A 108 -41.36 8.89 13.99
CA ALA A 108 -40.55 7.73 14.32
C ALA A 108 -41.39 6.45 14.23
N TYR A 109 -40.87 5.41 13.59
CA TYR A 109 -41.54 4.11 13.53
C TYR A 109 -40.56 2.97 13.23
N THR A 110 -41.07 1.74 13.32
CA THR A 110 -40.30 0.51 13.07
C THR A 110 -40.60 -0.08 11.70
N ALA A 111 -39.59 -0.66 11.05
CA ALA A 111 -39.74 -1.33 9.76
C ALA A 111 -38.85 -2.59 9.66
N PRO A 112 -39.40 -3.77 9.35
CA PRO A 112 -38.60 -4.96 9.06
C PRO A 112 -38.02 -4.90 7.64
N ILE A 113 -36.71 -5.14 7.49
CA ILE A 113 -36.00 -5.05 6.21
C ILE A 113 -35.72 -6.46 5.68
N ALA A 114 -36.64 -6.97 4.86
CA ALA A 114 -36.52 -8.32 4.29
C ALA A 114 -35.74 -8.37 2.96
N SER A 115 -35.53 -7.25 2.27
CA SER A 115 -34.84 -7.20 0.97
C SER A 115 -34.17 -5.85 0.71
N TYR A 116 -33.32 -5.80 -0.32
CA TYR A 116 -32.70 -4.55 -0.80
C TYR A 116 -33.68 -3.61 -1.52
N GLY A 117 -34.84 -4.11 -1.96
CA GLY A 117 -35.90 -3.33 -2.60
C GLY A 117 -36.94 -2.78 -1.62
N THR A 118 -36.59 -2.68 -0.34
CA THR A 118 -37.50 -2.23 0.72
C THR A 118 -38.00 -0.80 0.49
N ARG A 119 -39.29 -0.57 0.75
CA ARG A 119 -39.89 0.76 0.85
C ARG A 119 -39.93 1.31 2.28
N MET A 120 -39.29 0.59 3.22
CA MET A 120 -39.28 0.92 4.65
C MET A 120 -40.69 1.13 5.22
N GLU A 121 -41.61 0.25 4.83
CA GLU A 121 -43.00 0.32 5.29
C GLU A 121 -43.09 0.05 6.79
N LYS A 122 -43.99 0.77 7.47
CA LYS A 122 -44.22 0.61 8.91
C LYS A 122 -44.68 -0.82 9.20
N GLY A 123 -44.00 -1.48 10.13
CA GLY A 123 -44.31 -2.85 10.53
C GLY A 123 -43.72 -3.22 11.89
N ASN A 124 -44.22 -4.31 12.47
CA ASN A 124 -43.72 -4.82 13.74
C ASN A 124 -42.35 -5.49 13.56
N LEU A 125 -41.48 -5.32 14.55
CA LEU A 125 -40.19 -6.00 14.59
C LEU A 125 -40.34 -7.42 15.15
N SER A 126 -39.33 -8.26 14.90
CA SER A 126 -39.28 -9.64 15.44
C SER A 126 -39.13 -9.72 16.96
N PHE A 127 -39.00 -8.60 17.65
CA PHE A 127 -38.81 -8.51 19.11
C PHE A 127 -39.68 -7.39 19.70
N PRO A 128 -40.06 -7.48 20.98
CA PRO A 128 -40.87 -6.46 21.64
C PRO A 128 -40.18 -5.09 21.65
N VAL A 129 -40.93 -4.07 21.21
CA VAL A 129 -40.54 -2.66 21.27
C VAL A 129 -41.56 -1.94 22.14
N PHE A 130 -41.06 -1.25 23.16
CA PHE A 130 -41.87 -0.62 24.19
C PHE A 130 -42.07 0.87 23.95
N ASP A 131 -41.06 1.54 23.39
CA ASP A 131 -41.11 2.96 23.08
C ASP A 131 -40.27 3.26 21.85
N VAL A 132 -40.76 4.14 20.98
CA VAL A 132 -40.06 4.69 19.82
C VAL A 132 -40.50 6.12 19.63
N SER A 133 -39.57 7.05 19.77
CA SER A 133 -39.79 8.46 19.52
C SER A 133 -38.58 9.07 18.81
N ALA A 134 -38.76 10.26 18.25
CA ALA A 134 -37.65 11.00 17.67
C ALA A 134 -37.74 12.47 18.06
N ALA A 135 -36.58 13.06 18.26
CA ALA A 135 -36.42 14.49 18.49
C ALA A 135 -35.57 15.09 17.37
N SER A 136 -35.88 16.35 17.05
CA SER A 136 -35.06 17.18 16.18
C SER A 136 -34.65 18.42 16.96
N SER A 137 -33.36 18.67 17.03
CA SER A 137 -32.75 19.88 17.56
C SER A 137 -31.74 20.38 16.53
N ALA A 138 -31.36 21.65 16.56
CA ALA A 138 -30.58 22.34 15.53
C ALA A 138 -29.61 21.45 14.70
N ASN A 139 -30.04 21.04 13.49
CA ASN A 139 -29.27 20.23 12.53
C ASN A 139 -28.89 18.80 13.00
N GLU A 140 -29.65 18.23 13.93
CA GLU A 140 -29.51 16.85 14.42
C GLU A 140 -30.87 16.14 14.50
N ILE A 141 -30.85 14.83 14.25
CA ILE A 141 -32.00 13.95 14.49
C ILE A 141 -31.56 12.86 15.46
N ILE A 142 -32.40 12.63 16.49
CA ILE A 142 -32.18 11.61 17.51
C ILE A 142 -33.36 10.64 17.50
N ILE A 143 -33.07 9.35 17.40
CA ILE A 143 -34.05 8.27 17.59
C ILE A 143 -33.89 7.75 19.00
N PHE A 144 -34.97 7.78 19.78
CA PHE A 144 -35.07 7.10 21.06
C PHE A 144 -35.87 5.81 20.87
N ALA A 145 -35.35 4.70 21.39
CA ALA A 145 -36.07 3.44 21.37
C ALA A 145 -35.81 2.62 22.64
N LYS A 146 -36.83 1.91 23.12
CA LYS A 146 -36.70 0.92 24.19
C LYS A 146 -37.24 -0.41 23.69
N PHE A 147 -36.41 -1.45 23.70
CA PHE A 147 -36.76 -2.74 23.13
C PHE A 147 -36.07 -3.89 23.86
N GLN A 148 -36.66 -5.07 23.79
CA GLN A 148 -36.06 -6.29 24.30
C GLN A 148 -35.10 -6.87 23.27
N LEU A 149 -33.92 -7.34 23.71
CA LEU A 149 -32.94 -7.90 22.78
C LEU A 149 -33.52 -9.14 22.06
N PRO A 150 -33.32 -9.27 20.73
CA PRO A 150 -33.89 -10.35 19.92
C PRO A 150 -33.35 -11.75 20.25
N THR A 151 -32.25 -11.81 21.00
CA THR A 151 -31.54 -13.04 21.36
C THR A 151 -31.21 -13.00 22.85
N ASN A 152 -30.99 -14.17 23.47
CA ASN A 152 -30.41 -14.27 24.82
C ASN A 152 -28.92 -13.83 24.88
N SER A 153 -28.40 -13.28 23.78
CA SER A 153 -27.07 -12.68 23.66
C SER A 153 -27.16 -11.16 23.78
N THR A 154 -26.25 -10.57 24.55
CA THR A 154 -26.04 -9.11 24.64
C THR A 154 -25.29 -8.55 23.43
N VAL A 155 -24.75 -9.44 22.58
CA VAL A 155 -24.04 -9.12 21.34
C VAL A 155 -25.02 -9.12 20.17
N VAL A 156 -25.13 -7.99 19.48
CA VAL A 156 -25.97 -7.85 18.29
C VAL A 156 -25.21 -7.22 17.12
N ASN A 157 -25.59 -7.59 15.90
CA ASN A 157 -25.18 -6.85 14.72
C ASN A 157 -26.11 -5.65 14.55
N HIS A 158 -25.56 -4.49 14.21
CA HIS A 158 -26.35 -3.31 13.91
C HIS A 158 -25.89 -2.64 12.62
N VAL A 159 -26.82 -1.91 12.00
CA VAL A 159 -26.56 -1.09 10.81
C VAL A 159 -27.21 0.27 11.01
N TRP A 160 -26.63 1.31 10.42
CA TRP A 160 -27.22 2.65 10.42
C TRP A 160 -27.17 3.24 9.03
N GLN A 161 -28.16 4.04 8.67
CA GLN A 161 -28.30 4.59 7.33
C GLN A 161 -28.87 6.00 7.39
N GLU A 162 -28.59 6.77 6.33
CA GLU A 162 -29.26 8.03 6.04
C GLU A 162 -29.62 8.10 4.56
N GLY A 163 -30.73 8.77 4.23
CA GLY A 163 -31.14 8.98 2.85
C GLY A 163 -32.08 10.18 2.68
N PRO A 164 -32.42 10.53 1.43
CA PRO A 164 -33.27 11.68 1.13
C PRO A 164 -34.75 11.38 1.37
N VAL A 165 -35.52 12.39 1.80
CA VAL A 165 -36.98 12.38 1.82
C VAL A 165 -37.48 13.11 0.58
N ILE A 166 -38.23 12.41 -0.26
CA ILE A 166 -38.77 12.90 -1.53
C ILE A 166 -40.23 13.32 -1.30
N GLY A 167 -40.59 14.54 -1.72
CA GLY A 167 -41.95 15.05 -1.63
C GLY A 167 -42.51 15.14 -0.19
N GLY A 168 -41.62 15.37 0.79
CA GLY A 168 -41.99 15.57 2.21
C GLY A 168 -42.56 14.35 2.94
N SER A 169 -42.59 13.18 2.31
CA SER A 169 -43.24 11.99 2.87
C SER A 169 -42.65 10.65 2.43
N THR A 170 -41.99 10.61 1.27
CA THR A 170 -41.48 9.36 0.69
C THR A 170 -40.01 9.16 1.03
N LEU A 171 -39.64 8.03 1.61
CA LEU A 171 -38.25 7.74 1.94
C LEU A 171 -37.51 7.23 0.69
N GLY A 172 -36.58 8.04 0.18
CA GLY A 172 -35.77 7.72 -0.98
C GLY A 172 -34.60 6.78 -0.66
N VAL A 173 -34.04 6.16 -1.71
CA VAL A 173 -32.92 5.23 -1.60
C VAL A 173 -31.67 5.96 -1.08
N HIS A 174 -31.03 5.40 -0.07
CA HIS A 174 -29.75 5.90 0.45
C HIS A 174 -28.59 5.61 -0.50
N ALA A 175 -27.46 6.31 -0.34
CA ALA A 175 -26.32 6.12 -1.22
C ALA A 175 -25.81 4.66 -1.18
N LEU A 176 -25.67 4.01 -2.33
CA LEU A 176 -25.19 2.62 -2.44
C LEU A 176 -23.65 2.52 -2.42
N SER A 177 -22.97 3.52 -1.88
CA SER A 177 -21.51 3.60 -1.78
C SER A 177 -21.08 4.47 -0.59
N GLY A 178 -19.78 4.49 -0.28
CA GLY A 178 -19.25 5.38 0.76
C GLY A 178 -19.64 4.97 2.19
N GLY A 179 -20.04 5.94 3.01
CA GLY A 179 -20.32 5.76 4.45
C GLY A 179 -21.48 4.79 4.71
N ASN A 180 -22.56 4.86 3.92
CA ASN A 180 -23.72 3.98 4.03
C ASN A 180 -23.38 2.48 3.92
N VAL A 181 -22.48 2.11 3.01
CA VAL A 181 -22.04 0.70 2.86
C VAL A 181 -21.11 0.27 4.01
N GLN A 182 -20.46 1.23 4.67
CA GLN A 182 -19.58 0.99 5.81
C GLN A 182 -20.32 1.00 7.15
N SER A 183 -21.59 1.43 7.18
CA SER A 183 -22.37 1.69 8.39
C SER A 183 -22.98 0.41 8.98
N ARG A 184 -22.08 -0.48 9.41
CA ARG A 184 -22.40 -1.76 10.06
C ARG A 184 -21.32 -2.13 11.07
N ALA A 185 -21.72 -2.66 12.22
CA ALA A 185 -20.80 -3.20 13.22
C ALA A 185 -21.49 -4.25 14.10
N THR A 186 -20.73 -4.83 15.04
CA THR A 186 -21.24 -5.72 16.07
C THR A 186 -20.97 -5.08 17.43
N ILE A 187 -22.01 -4.92 18.24
CA ILE A 187 -21.95 -4.29 19.57
C ILE A 187 -22.37 -5.28 20.64
N ASP A 188 -21.62 -5.32 21.74
CA ASP A 188 -22.05 -5.94 22.99
C ASP A 188 -22.62 -4.85 23.93
N PHE A 189 -23.92 -4.91 24.20
CA PHE A 189 -24.60 -3.94 25.06
C PHE A 189 -24.23 -4.05 26.54
N TYR A 190 -23.63 -5.17 26.97
CA TYR A 190 -23.17 -5.36 28.35
C TYR A 190 -21.76 -4.80 28.56
N SER A 191 -20.79 -5.21 27.74
CA SER A 191 -19.39 -4.75 27.90
C SER A 191 -19.07 -3.42 27.20
N GLY A 192 -19.94 -2.96 26.30
CA GLY A 192 -19.69 -1.82 25.43
C GLY A 192 -18.55 -2.01 24.42
N LYS A 193 -18.00 -3.23 24.31
CA LYS A 193 -17.00 -3.56 23.29
C LYS A 193 -17.69 -3.69 21.94
N VAL A 194 -17.26 -2.84 21.01
CA VAL A 194 -17.67 -2.89 19.61
C VAL A 194 -16.55 -3.55 18.82
N GLU A 195 -16.80 -4.75 18.33
CA GLU A 195 -16.03 -5.30 17.22
C GLU A 195 -16.53 -4.61 15.94
N ALA A 196 -15.90 -3.49 15.61
CA ALA A 196 -15.95 -3.03 14.23
C ALA A 196 -15.46 -4.20 13.38
N VAL A 197 -16.26 -4.61 12.39
CA VAL A 197 -15.82 -5.58 11.37
C VAL A 197 -14.70 -4.89 10.57
N ARG A 198 -13.49 -4.79 11.13
CA ARG A 198 -12.28 -4.29 10.49
C ARG A 198 -11.72 -5.35 9.54
N GLY A 199 -12.60 -5.93 8.73
CA GLY A 199 -12.22 -6.51 7.47
C GLY A 199 -12.08 -5.38 6.46
N PHE A 200 -10.99 -4.60 6.50
CA PHE A 200 -10.59 -3.84 5.32
C PHE A 200 -10.41 -4.87 4.21
N SER A 201 -11.40 -4.97 3.31
CA SER A 201 -11.28 -5.79 2.10
C SER A 201 -9.93 -5.50 1.44
N SER A 202 -9.24 -6.51 0.90
CA SER A 202 -7.98 -6.31 0.17
C SER A 202 -8.12 -5.21 -0.90
N ARG A 203 -9.34 -5.00 -1.41
CA ARG A 203 -9.71 -3.95 -2.36
C ARG A 203 -9.72 -2.54 -1.75
N SER A 204 -10.22 -2.34 -0.53
CA SER A 204 -10.23 -1.01 0.10
C SER A 204 -8.80 -0.56 0.45
N LYS A 205 -7.94 -1.48 0.92
CA LYS A 205 -6.50 -1.21 1.10
C LYS A 205 -5.83 -0.82 -0.23
N LEU A 206 -6.16 -1.52 -1.31
CA LEU A 206 -5.63 -1.24 -2.65
C LEU A 206 -6.09 0.11 -3.20
N LYS A 207 -7.36 0.50 -2.96
CA LYS A 207 -7.89 1.83 -3.31
C LYS A 207 -7.15 2.95 -2.55
N VAL A 208 -6.95 2.77 -1.24
CA VAL A 208 -6.21 3.75 -0.41
C VAL A 208 -4.76 3.88 -0.88
N ALA A 209 -4.07 2.76 -1.11
CA ALA A 209 -2.71 2.78 -1.63
C ALA A 209 -2.62 3.47 -3.01
N HIS A 210 -3.64 3.31 -3.86
CA HIS A 210 -3.69 3.91 -5.20
C HIS A 210 -3.83 5.42 -5.10
N GLY A 211 -4.74 5.89 -4.24
CA GLY A 211 -4.93 7.32 -3.98
C GLY A 211 -3.66 7.97 -3.42
N VAL A 212 -3.02 7.36 -2.42
CA VAL A 212 -1.81 7.92 -1.79
C VAL A 212 -0.64 7.98 -2.78
N LEU A 213 -0.36 6.90 -3.52
CA LEU A 213 0.74 6.88 -4.49
C LEU A 213 0.56 7.95 -5.58
N ASN A 214 -0.65 8.08 -6.11
CA ASN A 214 -0.92 9.05 -7.18
C ASN A 214 -0.97 10.50 -6.67
N ALA A 215 -1.36 10.74 -5.42
CA ALA A 215 -1.29 12.07 -4.81
C ALA A 215 0.17 12.52 -4.63
N ILE A 216 1.06 11.63 -4.15
CA ILE A 216 2.50 11.93 -4.02
C ILE A 216 3.14 12.11 -5.41
N SER A 217 2.83 11.21 -6.34
CA SER A 217 3.35 11.22 -7.71
C SER A 217 2.87 12.44 -8.51
N TRP A 218 1.65 12.38 -9.03
CA TRP A 218 1.10 13.34 -9.98
C TRP A 218 0.70 14.65 -9.30
N GLY A 219 0.33 14.58 -8.02
CA GLY A 219 -0.11 15.73 -7.26
C GLY A 219 1.01 16.54 -6.61
N THR A 220 2.18 15.97 -6.34
CA THR A 220 3.23 16.68 -5.57
C THR A 220 4.58 16.67 -6.27
N LEU A 221 5.12 15.51 -6.64
CA LEU A 221 6.45 15.41 -7.25
C LEU A 221 6.53 16.00 -8.65
N MET A 222 5.51 15.77 -9.49
CA MET A 222 5.49 16.31 -10.87
C MET A 222 5.43 17.86 -10.90
N PRO A 223 4.56 18.53 -10.12
CA PRO A 223 4.60 19.99 -9.96
C PRO A 223 5.92 20.49 -9.37
N LEU A 224 6.44 19.82 -8.35
CA LEU A 224 7.68 20.23 -7.68
C LEU A 224 8.89 20.21 -8.64
N GLY A 225 8.99 19.17 -9.48
CA GLY A 225 10.03 19.09 -10.51
C GLY A 225 9.94 20.22 -11.54
N MET A 226 8.74 20.69 -11.87
CA MET A 226 8.54 21.84 -12.76
C MET A 226 8.98 23.14 -12.10
N ILE A 227 8.64 23.35 -10.82
CA ILE A 227 9.06 24.51 -10.02
C ILE A 227 10.60 24.60 -10.00
N PHE A 228 11.31 23.49 -9.83
CA PHE A 228 12.78 23.49 -9.90
C PHE A 228 13.31 23.91 -11.27
N ALA A 229 12.76 23.37 -12.36
CA ALA A 229 13.21 23.72 -13.70
C ALA A 229 12.94 25.20 -14.07
N ARG A 230 11.86 25.79 -13.54
CA ARG A 230 11.49 27.17 -13.84
C ARG A 230 12.26 28.19 -13.01
N HIS A 231 12.30 28.01 -11.69
CA HIS A 231 12.79 29.07 -10.80
C HIS A 231 14.24 28.85 -10.34
N VAL A 232 14.66 27.61 -10.12
CA VAL A 232 16.03 27.33 -9.64
C VAL A 232 17.05 27.45 -10.77
N LYS A 233 16.64 27.24 -12.02
CA LYS A 233 17.47 27.42 -13.22
C LYS A 233 18.06 28.84 -13.37
N VAL A 234 17.44 29.86 -12.77
CA VAL A 234 17.86 31.26 -12.93
C VAL A 234 19.11 31.61 -12.11
N PHE A 235 19.46 30.77 -11.13
CA PHE A 235 20.66 30.95 -10.31
C PHE A 235 21.87 30.31 -11.01
N PRO A 236 22.91 31.07 -11.39
CA PRO A 236 24.11 30.52 -12.05
C PRO A 236 24.82 29.46 -11.19
N SER A 237 24.81 29.63 -9.87
CA SER A 237 25.38 28.70 -8.89
C SER A 237 24.60 27.38 -8.75
N ALA A 238 23.40 27.30 -9.35
CA ALA A 238 22.56 26.11 -9.34
C ALA A 238 22.64 25.32 -10.65
N ASP A 239 23.46 25.71 -11.64
CA ASP A 239 23.77 24.86 -12.80
C ASP A 239 24.96 23.95 -12.45
N PRO A 240 24.88 22.61 -12.60
CA PRO A 240 23.79 21.80 -13.18
C PRO A 240 22.76 21.25 -12.17
N THR A 241 22.81 21.64 -10.90
CA THR A 241 21.95 21.14 -9.80
C THR A 241 20.44 21.19 -10.10
N TRP A 242 19.94 22.29 -10.67
CA TRP A 242 18.51 22.44 -11.01
C TRP A 242 18.05 21.34 -11.98
N PHE A 243 18.92 20.94 -12.92
CA PHE A 243 18.62 19.94 -13.93
C PHE A 243 18.51 18.56 -13.27
N TYR A 244 19.41 18.24 -12.34
CA TYR A 244 19.32 16.99 -11.58
C TYR A 244 18.10 16.95 -10.66
N LEU A 245 17.77 18.04 -9.97
CA LEU A 245 16.57 18.12 -9.13
C LEU A 245 15.30 17.92 -9.95
N HIS A 246 15.21 18.58 -11.11
CA HIS A 246 14.12 18.37 -12.05
C HIS A 246 14.01 16.90 -12.48
N VAL A 247 15.10 16.32 -13.01
CA VAL A 247 15.11 14.93 -13.50
C VAL A 247 14.75 13.95 -12.38
N CYS A 248 15.27 14.14 -11.15
CA CYS A 248 14.97 13.27 -10.02
C CYS A 248 13.48 13.31 -9.63
N CYS A 249 12.90 14.51 -9.49
CA CYS A 249 11.49 14.65 -9.17
C CYS A 249 10.59 14.08 -10.28
N GLN A 250 10.91 14.32 -11.55
CA GLN A 250 10.12 13.81 -12.68
C GLN A 250 10.23 12.28 -12.80
N CYS A 251 11.42 11.70 -12.64
CA CYS A 251 11.58 10.24 -12.70
C CYS A 251 10.87 9.54 -11.53
N LEU A 252 11.01 10.05 -10.29
CA LEU A 252 10.35 9.49 -9.13
C LEU A 252 8.83 9.66 -9.19
N GLY A 253 8.37 10.85 -9.59
CA GLY A 253 6.97 11.16 -9.83
C GLY A 253 6.38 10.21 -10.86
N TYR A 254 6.95 10.14 -12.06
CA TYR A 254 6.51 9.24 -13.13
C TYR A 254 6.45 7.78 -12.65
N PHE A 255 7.51 7.29 -11.99
CA PHE A 255 7.53 5.92 -11.50
C PHE A 255 6.37 5.60 -10.54
N LEU A 256 6.19 6.40 -9.48
CA LEU A 256 5.14 6.18 -8.49
C LEU A 256 3.76 6.24 -9.17
N GLY A 257 3.66 7.06 -10.22
CA GLY A 257 2.50 7.20 -11.07
C GLY A 257 2.21 5.98 -11.95
N VAL A 258 3.24 5.32 -12.49
CA VAL A 258 3.09 4.04 -13.22
C VAL A 258 2.59 2.95 -12.27
N VAL A 259 3.17 2.83 -11.07
CA VAL A 259 2.70 1.84 -10.06
C VAL A 259 1.27 2.13 -9.64
N GLY A 260 0.97 3.40 -9.36
CA GLY A 260 -0.39 3.86 -9.08
C GLY A 260 -1.34 3.49 -10.22
N GLY A 261 -0.96 3.77 -11.48
CA GLY A 261 -1.72 3.45 -12.69
C GLY A 261 -2.00 1.96 -12.85
N ILE A 262 -0.98 1.10 -12.75
CA ILE A 262 -1.11 -0.37 -12.79
C ILE A 262 -2.12 -0.84 -11.73
N MET A 263 -2.02 -0.31 -10.52
CA MET A 263 -2.94 -0.63 -9.44
C MET A 263 -4.38 -0.18 -9.74
N GLY A 264 -4.54 0.96 -10.41
CA GLY A 264 -5.82 1.45 -10.95
C GLY A 264 -6.42 0.50 -12.01
N PHE A 265 -5.61 0.00 -12.93
CA PHE A 265 -6.03 -0.99 -13.93
C PHE A 265 -6.43 -2.33 -13.29
N PHE A 266 -5.69 -2.80 -12.27
CA PHE A 266 -6.07 -3.96 -11.47
C PHE A 266 -7.40 -3.74 -10.73
N LEU A 267 -7.59 -2.56 -10.13
CA LEU A 267 -8.85 -2.18 -9.48
C LEU A 267 -10.04 -2.20 -10.46
N ARG A 268 -9.82 -1.80 -11.71
CA ARG A 268 -10.81 -1.84 -12.80
C ARG A 268 -11.17 -3.27 -13.20
N LYS A 269 -10.16 -4.13 -13.42
CA LYS A 269 -10.35 -5.53 -13.86
C LYS A 269 -11.15 -6.37 -12.86
N HIS A 270 -11.09 -6.03 -11.57
CA HIS A 270 -11.84 -6.70 -10.50
C HIS A 270 -13.19 -6.03 -10.14
N SER A 271 -13.68 -5.08 -10.96
CA SER A 271 -15.07 -4.57 -10.90
C SER A 271 -15.86 -5.13 -12.07
N SER A 272 -16.68 -6.15 -11.82
CA SER A 272 -17.76 -6.53 -12.73
C SER A 272 -18.84 -5.44 -12.68
N GLY A 273 -19.03 -4.72 -13.80
CA GLY A 273 -20.21 -3.87 -14.01
C GLY A 273 -20.02 -2.34 -14.04
N MET A 274 -18.81 -1.78 -14.02
CA MET A 274 -18.66 -0.32 -14.18
C MET A 274 -18.47 0.09 -15.65
N ARG A 275 -19.31 1.03 -16.10
CA ARG A 275 -19.05 1.88 -17.28
C ARG A 275 -17.66 2.51 -17.17
N ILE A 276 -17.07 2.82 -18.32
CA ILE A 276 -15.78 3.53 -18.41
C ILE A 276 -15.83 4.78 -17.52
N SER A 277 -15.04 4.80 -16.45
CA SER A 277 -14.98 5.94 -15.53
C SER A 277 -14.12 7.05 -16.14
N THR A 278 -14.62 8.28 -16.10
CA THR A 278 -13.90 9.49 -16.55
C THR A 278 -12.52 9.61 -15.89
N HIS A 279 -12.40 9.32 -14.59
CA HIS A 279 -11.13 9.27 -13.86
C HIS A 279 -10.15 8.23 -14.44
N GLY A 280 -10.66 7.06 -14.84
CA GLY A 280 -9.86 6.03 -15.47
C GLY A 280 -9.35 6.42 -16.86
N CYS A 281 -10.17 7.09 -17.68
CA CYS A 281 -9.76 7.60 -18.99
C CYS A 281 -8.71 8.70 -18.86
N ILE A 282 -8.96 9.69 -18.00
CA ILE A 282 -8.02 10.78 -17.76
C ILE A 282 -6.69 10.24 -17.23
N GLY A 283 -6.74 9.28 -16.29
CA GLY A 283 -5.55 8.61 -15.78
C GLY A 283 -4.75 7.87 -16.85
N ALA A 284 -5.41 7.18 -17.79
CA ALA A 284 -4.75 6.51 -18.90
C ALA A 284 -4.10 7.51 -19.88
N THR A 285 -4.83 8.56 -20.26
CA THR A 285 -4.30 9.63 -21.14
C THR A 285 -3.08 10.31 -20.52
N LEU A 286 -3.16 10.63 -19.23
CA LEU A 286 -2.06 11.20 -18.47
C LEU A 286 -0.84 10.28 -18.44
N LEU A 287 -1.02 8.97 -18.22
CA LEU A 287 0.08 8.00 -18.21
C LEU A 287 0.76 7.93 -19.59
N SER A 288 -0.03 7.95 -20.67
CA SER A 288 0.48 7.97 -22.05
C SER A 288 1.28 9.22 -22.36
N LEU A 289 0.76 10.41 -22.02
CA LEU A 289 1.45 11.69 -22.23
C LEU A 289 2.74 11.78 -21.43
N ALA A 290 2.73 11.34 -20.17
CA ALA A 290 3.91 11.33 -19.32
C ALA A 290 4.98 10.36 -19.83
N THR A 291 4.58 9.19 -20.34
CA THR A 291 5.50 8.22 -20.95
C THR A 291 6.17 8.80 -22.19
N LEU A 292 5.38 9.47 -23.05
CA LEU A 292 5.92 10.15 -24.22
C LEU A 292 6.90 11.27 -23.84
N GLN A 293 6.58 12.05 -22.81
CA GLN A 293 7.44 13.09 -22.22
C GLN A 293 8.80 12.55 -21.80
N VAL A 294 8.81 11.43 -21.08
CA VAL A 294 10.03 10.76 -20.62
C VAL A 294 10.83 10.25 -21.82
N LEU A 295 10.21 9.53 -22.75
CA LEU A 295 10.89 8.97 -23.92
C LEU A 295 11.51 10.06 -24.81
N VAL A 296 10.75 11.10 -25.16
CA VAL A 296 11.24 12.23 -25.96
C VAL A 296 12.32 13.02 -25.21
N GLY A 297 12.20 13.10 -23.88
CA GLY A 297 13.15 13.78 -23.02
C GLY A 297 14.51 13.09 -22.91
N PHE A 298 14.52 11.75 -22.89
CA PHE A 298 15.75 10.96 -22.78
C PHE A 298 16.38 10.62 -24.12
N PHE A 299 15.58 10.23 -25.13
CA PHE A 299 16.11 9.68 -26.39
C PHE A 299 16.17 10.68 -27.54
N LEU A 300 15.31 11.70 -27.53
CA LEU A 300 15.15 12.62 -28.66
C LEU A 300 15.51 14.07 -28.31
N ARG A 301 16.29 14.27 -27.25
CA ARG A 301 16.73 15.60 -26.81
C ARG A 301 17.84 16.14 -27.74
N PRO A 302 17.58 17.17 -28.58
CA PRO A 302 18.60 17.72 -29.47
C PRO A 302 19.65 18.54 -28.70
N LYS A 303 20.85 18.69 -29.26
CA LYS A 303 21.88 19.63 -28.75
C LYS A 303 21.33 21.07 -28.75
N LYS A 304 21.88 21.94 -27.87
CA LYS A 304 21.33 23.28 -27.58
C LYS A 304 21.28 24.19 -28.80
N ASP A 305 22.18 23.97 -29.75
CA ASP A 305 22.42 24.69 -31.01
C ASP A 305 21.60 24.16 -32.20
N HIS A 306 20.88 23.04 -32.05
CA HIS A 306 20.17 22.40 -33.15
C HIS A 306 18.80 23.04 -33.46
N LYS A 307 18.43 23.21 -34.73
CA LYS A 307 17.13 23.80 -35.15
C LYS A 307 15.89 23.10 -34.53
N TYR A 308 15.94 21.77 -34.43
CA TYR A 308 14.89 20.97 -33.76
C TYR A 308 14.77 21.17 -32.24
N ARG A 309 15.72 21.85 -31.59
CA ARG A 309 15.66 22.20 -30.16
C ARG A 309 14.42 23.04 -29.84
N LEU A 310 14.00 23.91 -30.76
CA LEU A 310 12.81 24.74 -30.62
C LEU A 310 11.53 23.90 -30.53
N TYR A 311 11.31 23.00 -31.51
CA TYR A 311 10.16 22.10 -31.54
C TYR A 311 10.12 21.17 -30.32
N TRP A 312 11.28 20.64 -29.93
CA TRP A 312 11.40 19.84 -28.71
C TRP A 312 11.01 20.65 -27.46
N ASN A 313 11.46 21.91 -27.33
CA ASN A 313 11.09 22.74 -26.19
C ASN A 313 9.58 23.03 -26.16
N LEU A 314 8.97 23.32 -27.32
CA LEU A 314 7.52 23.57 -27.41
C LEU A 314 6.71 22.35 -26.99
N PHE A 315 7.05 21.17 -27.52
CA PHE A 315 6.46 19.90 -27.10
C PHE A 315 6.69 19.64 -25.61
N HIS A 316 7.92 19.81 -25.13
CA HIS A 316 8.30 19.48 -23.77
C HIS A 316 7.60 20.39 -22.75
N TRP A 317 7.41 21.68 -23.05
CA TRP A 317 6.63 22.57 -22.20
C TRP A 317 5.14 22.27 -22.28
N GLY A 318 4.57 22.21 -23.48
CA GLY A 318 3.13 21.98 -23.68
C GLY A 318 2.66 20.67 -23.05
N ALA A 319 3.31 19.55 -23.38
CA ALA A 319 2.97 18.25 -22.83
C ALA A 319 3.25 18.16 -21.31
N GLY A 320 4.29 18.84 -20.82
CA GLY A 320 4.62 18.90 -19.40
C GLY A 320 3.53 19.59 -18.57
N TYR A 321 3.10 20.78 -18.99
CA TYR A 321 2.02 21.52 -18.31
C TYR A 321 0.68 20.78 -18.38
N ALA A 322 0.35 20.17 -19.54
CA ALA A 322 -0.86 19.36 -19.68
C ALA A 322 -0.85 18.16 -18.71
N THR A 323 0.29 17.48 -18.57
CA THR A 323 0.44 16.33 -17.64
C THR A 323 0.24 16.76 -16.19
N ILE A 324 0.78 17.91 -15.78
CA ILE A 324 0.61 18.43 -14.42
C ILE A 324 -0.86 18.80 -14.15
N GLY A 325 -1.50 19.52 -15.08
CA GLY A 325 -2.90 19.93 -14.94
C GLY A 325 -3.85 18.73 -14.86
N LEU A 326 -3.70 17.77 -15.77
CA LEU A 326 -4.46 16.52 -15.74
C LEU A 326 -4.17 15.72 -14.48
N GLY A 327 -2.94 15.73 -13.97
CA GLY A 327 -2.54 15.04 -12.74
C GLY A 327 -3.27 15.55 -11.51
N ILE A 328 -3.23 16.86 -11.29
CA ILE A 328 -3.91 17.51 -10.15
C ILE A 328 -5.43 17.26 -10.23
N TYR A 329 -6.03 17.47 -11.41
CA TYR A 329 -7.45 17.21 -11.61
C TYR A 329 -7.81 15.75 -11.31
N ASN A 330 -7.03 14.80 -11.83
CA ASN A 330 -7.32 13.39 -11.70
C ASN A 330 -7.19 12.89 -10.24
N VAL A 331 -6.29 13.48 -9.44
CA VAL A 331 -6.19 13.22 -8.00
C VAL A 331 -7.46 13.70 -7.28
N PHE A 332 -7.95 14.91 -7.58
CA PHE A 332 -9.21 15.40 -7.01
C PHE A 332 -10.41 14.53 -7.42
N ALA A 333 -10.46 14.09 -8.68
CA ALA A 333 -11.49 13.15 -9.16
C ALA A 333 -11.45 11.82 -8.39
N GLY A 334 -10.24 11.28 -8.14
CA GLY A 334 -10.05 10.06 -7.35
C GLY A 334 -10.49 10.22 -5.89
N LEU A 335 -10.12 11.32 -5.23
CA LEU A 335 -10.51 11.63 -3.85
C LEU A 335 -12.04 11.83 -3.72
N HIS A 336 -12.67 12.42 -4.74
CA HIS A 336 -14.12 12.55 -4.81
C HIS A 336 -14.81 11.18 -4.96
N LEU A 337 -14.33 10.30 -5.83
CA LEU A 337 -14.83 8.93 -5.98
C LEU A 337 -14.71 8.09 -4.70
N MET A 338 -13.75 8.42 -3.84
CA MET A 338 -13.55 7.77 -2.55
C MET A 338 -14.35 8.42 -1.40
N ASN A 339 -15.06 9.52 -1.66
CA ASN A 339 -15.70 10.37 -0.65
C ASN A 339 -14.75 10.75 0.52
N ALA A 340 -13.46 10.96 0.22
CA ALA A 340 -12.42 11.17 1.22
C ALA A 340 -12.29 12.66 1.58
N ARG A 341 -13.28 13.23 2.29
CA ARG A 341 -13.37 14.67 2.61
C ARG A 341 -12.10 15.20 3.29
N THR A 342 -11.60 14.51 4.31
CA THR A 342 -10.39 14.90 5.05
C THR A 342 -9.15 14.91 4.16
N SER A 343 -8.96 13.86 3.34
CA SER A 343 -7.83 13.77 2.42
C SER A 343 -7.92 14.83 1.31
N LYS A 344 -9.12 15.20 0.87
CA LYS A 344 -9.34 16.29 -0.09
C LYS A 344 -8.90 17.63 0.49
N VAL A 345 -9.28 17.94 1.73
CA VAL A 345 -8.85 19.17 2.42
C VAL A 345 -7.33 19.19 2.58
N ALA A 346 -6.74 18.08 3.06
CA ALA A 346 -5.29 17.97 3.23
C ALA A 346 -4.54 18.17 1.90
N TYR A 347 -5.02 17.56 0.81
CA TYR A 347 -4.41 17.72 -0.50
C TYR A 347 -4.56 19.14 -1.06
N THR A 348 -5.72 19.78 -0.87
CA THR A 348 -5.91 21.21 -1.21
C THR A 348 -4.90 22.09 -0.49
N ALA A 349 -4.65 21.84 0.80
CA ALA A 349 -3.63 22.58 1.55
C ALA A 349 -2.24 22.41 0.93
N VAL A 350 -1.82 21.19 0.59
CA VAL A 350 -0.52 20.91 -0.05
C VAL A 350 -0.36 21.65 -1.38
N ILE A 351 -1.38 21.61 -2.25
CA ILE A 351 -1.32 22.30 -3.55
C ILE A 351 -1.30 23.82 -3.38
N SER A 352 -2.10 24.38 -2.48
CA SER A 352 -2.09 25.81 -2.17
C SER A 352 -0.73 26.27 -1.64
N THR A 353 -0.06 25.47 -0.80
CA THR A 353 1.29 25.75 -0.34
C THR A 353 2.30 25.73 -1.49
N LEU A 354 2.26 24.73 -2.37
CA LEU A 354 3.13 24.67 -3.55
C LEU A 354 2.93 25.86 -4.49
N LEU A 355 1.67 26.27 -4.69
CA LEU A 355 1.34 27.45 -5.49
C LEU A 355 1.89 28.73 -4.85
N GLY A 356 1.73 28.90 -3.53
CA GLY A 356 2.29 30.02 -2.78
C GLY A 356 3.82 30.09 -2.91
N ILE A 357 4.51 28.96 -2.78
CA ILE A 357 5.97 28.87 -2.99
C ILE A 357 6.33 29.27 -4.42
N ALA A 358 5.61 28.78 -5.43
CA ALA A 358 5.88 29.11 -6.82
C ALA A 358 5.70 30.61 -7.11
N VAL A 359 4.66 31.25 -6.56
CA VAL A 359 4.43 32.70 -6.71
C VAL A 359 5.57 33.51 -6.07
N VAL A 360 5.99 33.16 -4.85
CA VAL A 360 7.12 33.82 -4.18
C VAL A 360 8.39 33.67 -5.00
N LEU A 361 8.67 32.46 -5.50
CA LEU A 361 9.83 32.19 -6.36
C LEU A 361 9.76 32.96 -7.68
N GLU A 362 8.59 33.13 -8.29
CA GLU A 362 8.43 33.92 -9.51
C GLU A 362 8.70 35.41 -9.26
N ILE A 363 8.24 35.97 -8.13
CA ILE A 363 8.52 37.35 -7.73
C ILE A 363 10.03 37.56 -7.54
N LEU A 364 10.70 36.64 -6.82
CA LEU A 364 12.15 36.68 -6.60
C LEU A 364 12.92 36.55 -7.91
N THR A 365 12.49 35.63 -8.79
CA THR A 365 13.09 35.42 -10.11
C THR A 365 12.98 36.67 -10.97
N CYS A 366 11.79 37.28 -11.05
CA CYS A 366 11.56 38.54 -11.76
C CYS A 366 12.42 39.68 -11.22
N TYR A 367 12.54 39.79 -9.89
CA TYR A 367 13.39 40.78 -9.24
C TYR A 367 14.86 40.60 -9.64
N MET A 368 15.39 39.38 -9.56
CA MET A 368 16.79 39.12 -9.92
C MET A 368 17.07 39.38 -11.40
N VAL A 369 16.19 38.95 -12.30
CA VAL A 369 16.34 39.19 -13.75
C VAL A 369 16.33 40.69 -14.06
N ARG A 370 15.44 41.46 -13.44
CA ARG A 370 15.41 42.92 -13.58
C ARG A 370 16.69 43.58 -13.02
N LYS A 371 17.18 43.13 -11.87
CA LYS A 371 18.42 43.64 -11.27
C LYS A 371 19.62 43.37 -12.19
N ARG A 372 19.73 42.15 -12.74
CA ARG A 372 20.80 41.77 -13.67
C ARG A 372 20.77 42.60 -14.95
N ARG A 373 19.60 42.76 -15.57
CA ARG A 373 19.43 43.64 -16.75
C ARG A 373 19.79 45.09 -16.46
N LYS A 374 19.51 45.59 -15.25
CA LYS A 374 19.90 46.95 -14.84
C LYS A 374 21.42 47.08 -14.68
N SER A 375 22.07 46.05 -14.12
CA SER A 375 23.55 45.97 -14.00
C SER A 375 24.23 45.92 -15.37
N GLU A 376 23.76 45.03 -16.26
CA GLU A 376 24.28 44.90 -17.63
C GLU A 376 24.08 46.20 -18.42
N ARG A 377 22.94 46.89 -18.22
CA ARG A 377 22.68 48.19 -18.86
C ARG A 377 23.52 49.32 -18.28
N SER A 378 23.85 49.30 -16.98
CA SER A 378 24.76 50.29 -16.38
C SER A 378 26.20 50.06 -16.81
N GLU A 379 26.63 48.80 -16.88
CA GLU A 379 27.97 48.39 -17.31
C GLU A 379 28.20 48.70 -18.79
N HIS A 380 27.19 48.49 -19.64
CA HIS A 380 27.25 48.88 -21.05
C HIS A 380 27.17 50.41 -21.26
N ALA A 381 26.61 51.15 -20.30
CA ALA A 381 26.55 52.61 -20.32
C ALA A 381 27.79 53.29 -19.71
N SER A 382 28.64 52.56 -18.97
CA SER A 382 29.77 53.14 -18.22
C SER A 382 31.16 52.87 -18.79
N GLY A 383 31.31 52.17 -19.91
CA GLY A 383 32.58 52.01 -20.64
C GLY A 383 33.80 51.70 -19.75
N GLU A 384 34.00 50.42 -19.41
CA GLU A 384 35.18 49.81 -18.75
C GLU A 384 35.91 50.60 -17.65
N THR A 385 35.89 50.08 -16.42
CA THR A 385 37.09 50.02 -15.54
C THR A 385 36.90 48.90 -14.52
N GLU A 386 37.86 47.97 -14.49
CA GLU A 386 37.91 46.82 -13.58
C GLU A 386 38.21 47.20 -12.13
N GLY A 387 37.76 46.33 -11.23
CA GLY A 387 38.50 45.98 -10.01
C GLY A 387 37.88 46.49 -8.71
N ILE A 388 37.34 45.55 -7.90
CA ILE A 388 37.42 45.44 -6.41
C ILE A 388 36.17 44.78 -5.77
N ASP A 389 35.01 44.69 -6.44
CA ASP A 389 33.75 44.27 -5.77
C ASP A 389 33.36 42.76 -5.86
N ASN A 390 34.20 41.91 -6.46
CA ASN A 390 33.86 40.50 -6.70
C ASN A 390 33.89 39.62 -5.42
N GLY A 391 34.52 40.08 -4.34
CA GLY A 391 34.62 39.33 -3.07
C GLY A 391 33.33 39.35 -2.24
N PHE A 392 32.65 40.51 -2.15
CA PHE A 392 31.51 40.70 -1.26
C PHE A 392 30.22 40.06 -1.80
N ALA A 393 30.00 40.13 -3.12
CA ALA A 393 28.86 39.50 -3.80
C ALA A 393 28.90 37.96 -3.73
N ALA A 394 30.09 37.36 -3.87
CA ALA A 394 30.28 35.91 -3.78
C ALA A 394 29.98 35.37 -2.36
N THR A 395 30.38 36.08 -1.30
CA THR A 395 30.03 35.75 0.08
C THR A 395 28.53 35.89 0.37
N GLN A 396 27.86 36.87 -0.24
CA GLN A 396 26.43 37.10 -0.04
C GLN A 396 25.57 36.03 -0.75
N GLU A 397 25.98 35.59 -1.95
CA GLU A 397 25.35 34.47 -2.66
C GLU A 397 25.57 33.11 -1.95
N GLN A 398 26.76 32.88 -1.38
CA GLN A 398 27.06 31.67 -0.59
C GLN A 398 26.26 31.62 0.73
N GLN A 399 26.10 32.75 1.44
CA GLN A 399 25.26 32.82 2.65
C GLN A 399 23.77 32.62 2.35
N MET A 400 23.29 33.11 1.21
CA MET A 400 21.90 32.90 0.77
C MET A 400 21.65 31.43 0.40
N MET A 401 22.60 30.76 -0.25
CA MET A 401 22.55 29.33 -0.57
C MET A 401 22.59 28.43 0.68
N LEU A 402 23.36 28.79 1.72
CA LEU A 402 23.37 28.05 2.99
C LEU A 402 22.01 28.11 3.68
N ARG A 403 21.37 29.29 3.68
CA ARG A 403 20.03 29.53 4.25
C ARG A 403 18.91 28.87 3.45
N LEU A 404 19.02 28.84 2.11
CA LEU A 404 18.07 28.14 1.24
C LEU A 404 18.16 26.62 1.40
N LYS A 405 19.37 26.07 1.55
CA LYS A 405 19.58 24.65 1.89
C LYS A 405 19.01 24.27 3.26
N THR A 406 19.08 25.16 4.27
CA THR A 406 18.51 24.91 5.61
C THR A 406 16.99 24.94 5.60
N VAL A 407 16.37 25.91 4.91
CA VAL A 407 14.90 25.98 4.74
C VAL A 407 14.39 24.74 3.99
N PHE A 408 15.10 24.30 2.95
CA PHE A 408 14.73 23.12 2.17
C PHE A 408 14.89 21.81 2.96
N ALA A 409 15.95 21.69 3.78
CA ALA A 409 16.16 20.55 4.68
C ALA A 409 15.10 20.49 5.79
N LEU A 410 14.70 21.63 6.35
CA LEU A 410 13.63 21.72 7.36
C LEU A 410 12.25 21.35 6.79
N CYS A 411 11.94 21.74 5.54
CA CYS A 411 10.72 21.32 4.86
C CYS A 411 10.70 19.81 4.53
N LEU A 412 11.85 19.22 4.18
CA LEU A 412 11.97 17.78 3.94
C LEU A 412 11.85 16.96 5.23
N LEU A 413 12.46 17.42 6.33
CA LEU A 413 12.37 16.81 7.66
C LEU A 413 10.95 16.86 8.24
N PHE A 414 10.21 17.95 8.02
CA PHE A 414 8.80 18.08 8.42
C PHE A 414 7.86 17.13 7.65
N SER A 415 8.22 16.77 6.40
CA SER A 415 7.45 15.79 5.60
C SER A 415 7.67 14.33 6.02
N LEU A 416 8.80 14.02 6.68
CA LEU A 416 9.20 12.68 7.10
C LEU A 416 8.65 12.27 8.48
N THR A 417 8.10 13.20 9.27
CA THR A 417 7.62 12.94 10.64
C THR A 417 6.14 12.54 10.76
N ILE A 418 5.38 12.35 9.67
CA ILE A 418 3.94 11.98 9.72
C ILE A 418 3.68 10.49 9.40
N CYS A 419 4.65 9.60 9.61
CA CYS A 419 4.43 8.16 9.42
C CYS A 419 5.09 7.32 10.51
N SER A 420 4.50 7.28 11.71
CA SER A 420 4.77 6.23 12.70
C SER A 420 3.64 6.13 13.73
N ALA A 421 2.65 5.27 13.45
CA ALA A 421 1.86 4.61 14.49
C ALA A 421 1.16 3.38 13.88
N SER A 422 1.63 2.18 14.20
CA SER A 422 0.84 0.95 14.05
C SER A 422 1.27 -0.01 15.14
N GLN A 423 0.42 -0.16 16.15
CA GLN A 423 0.55 -1.18 17.19
C GLN A 423 0.34 -2.57 16.58
N THR A 424 1.04 -3.56 17.16
CA THR A 424 0.88 -4.98 16.86
C THR A 424 0.09 -5.63 17.98
N SER A 425 -0.86 -6.50 17.64
CA SER A 425 -1.53 -7.39 18.61
C SER A 425 -1.10 -8.82 18.30
N GLN A 426 -0.67 -9.54 19.34
CA GLN A 426 -0.21 -10.92 19.28
C GLN A 426 -1.41 -11.87 19.06
N ASN A 427 -1.23 -12.92 18.24
CA ASN A 427 -2.23 -13.96 18.03
C ASN A 427 -1.64 -15.33 18.40
N GLN A 428 -2.42 -16.20 19.04
CA GLN A 428 -2.01 -17.54 19.47
C GLN A 428 -1.76 -18.45 18.25
N THR A 429 -0.77 -19.35 18.36
CA THR A 429 -0.33 -20.26 17.28
C THR A 429 -0.70 -21.70 17.60
N CYS A 430 -0.78 -22.60 16.63
CA CYS A 430 -1.13 -23.99 16.93
C CYS A 430 -0.23 -24.64 18.00
N SER A 431 1.08 -24.38 17.94
CA SER A 431 2.08 -24.95 18.86
C SER A 431 1.93 -24.52 20.32
N SER A 432 1.06 -23.55 20.63
CA SER A 432 0.79 -23.11 22.01
C SER A 432 -0.53 -23.66 22.57
N TYR A 433 -1.20 -24.59 21.89
CA TYR A 433 -2.46 -25.16 22.33
C TYR A 433 -2.26 -26.55 22.94
N GLU A 434 -2.70 -26.71 24.19
CA GLU A 434 -2.70 -27.99 24.92
C GLU A 434 -4.12 -28.56 24.98
N PHE A 435 -4.27 -29.84 24.60
CA PHE A 435 -5.55 -30.53 24.71
C PHE A 435 -5.80 -30.94 26.16
N SER A 436 -7.03 -30.73 26.64
CA SER A 436 -7.47 -31.09 27.99
C SER A 436 -7.51 -32.60 28.25
N SER A 437 -7.63 -33.40 27.19
CA SER A 437 -7.37 -34.84 27.24
C SER A 437 -5.87 -35.07 27.11
N ASN A 438 -5.25 -35.90 27.96
CA ASN A 438 -3.84 -36.34 27.95
C ASN A 438 -3.36 -37.06 26.66
N LYS A 439 -3.87 -36.69 25.48
CA LYS A 439 -3.49 -37.20 24.16
C LYS A 439 -2.67 -36.14 23.42
N PRO A 440 -1.32 -36.22 23.49
CA PRO A 440 -0.49 -35.31 22.72
C PRO A 440 -0.56 -35.65 21.22
N PHE A 441 -0.72 -34.62 20.39
CA PHE A 441 -0.49 -34.72 18.95
C PHE A 441 0.95 -34.31 18.65
N ALA A 442 1.71 -35.19 18.00
CA ALA A 442 3.11 -35.02 17.67
C ALA A 442 3.34 -33.93 16.61
N SER A 443 2.33 -33.63 15.80
CA SER A 443 2.42 -32.65 14.72
C SER A 443 1.21 -31.74 14.68
N CYS A 444 1.44 -30.48 14.31
CA CYS A 444 0.37 -29.54 14.00
C CYS A 444 0.72 -28.56 12.87
N ARG A 445 -0.32 -28.04 12.21
CA ARG A 445 -0.25 -26.95 11.24
C ARG A 445 -1.41 -25.95 11.32
N ASP A 446 -1.09 -24.66 11.20
CA ASP A 446 -2.05 -23.60 10.90
C ASP A 446 -2.47 -23.66 9.42
N LEU A 447 -3.77 -23.69 9.14
CA LEU A 447 -4.31 -23.84 7.77
C LEU A 447 -4.46 -22.50 7.02
N GLY A 448 -4.15 -21.37 7.68
CA GLY A 448 -3.96 -20.05 7.06
C GLY A 448 -5.22 -19.32 6.57
N VAL A 449 -6.37 -20.00 6.49
CA VAL A 449 -7.70 -19.40 6.26
C VAL A 449 -8.75 -20.08 7.13
N LEU A 450 -9.82 -19.36 7.45
CA LEU A 450 -10.95 -19.81 8.30
C LEU A 450 -10.57 -20.09 9.77
N ASP A 451 -9.49 -19.49 10.27
CA ASP A 451 -8.98 -19.67 11.65
C ASP A 451 -8.95 -21.15 12.09
N SER A 452 -8.49 -21.99 11.16
CA SER A 452 -8.50 -23.45 11.29
C SER A 452 -7.09 -24.01 11.48
N PHE A 453 -6.99 -25.06 12.28
CA PHE A 453 -5.78 -25.72 12.72
C PHE A 453 -5.95 -27.23 12.57
N LEU A 454 -4.87 -27.92 12.20
CA LEU A 454 -4.87 -29.37 12.04
C LEU A 454 -3.74 -29.98 12.86
N HIS A 455 -4.09 -30.85 13.79
CA HIS A 455 -3.17 -31.64 14.59
C HIS A 455 -3.27 -33.10 14.16
N TRP A 456 -2.16 -33.85 14.16
CA TRP A 456 -2.21 -35.27 13.83
C TRP A 456 -1.07 -36.09 14.44
N ASN A 457 -1.33 -37.39 14.53
CA ASN A 457 -0.38 -38.49 14.76
C ASN A 457 -0.48 -39.45 13.57
N PHE A 458 0.67 -39.85 13.02
CA PHE A 458 0.74 -40.84 11.95
C PHE A 458 1.39 -42.12 12.47
N TYR A 459 0.77 -43.26 12.21
CA TYR A 459 1.25 -44.59 12.61
C TYR A 459 1.66 -45.37 11.35
N PRO A 460 2.97 -45.43 11.02
CA PRO A 460 3.45 -46.02 9.76
C PRO A 460 3.11 -47.51 9.61
N ALA A 461 3.17 -48.28 10.70
CA ALA A 461 2.95 -49.74 10.68
C ALA A 461 1.53 -50.13 10.24
N SER A 462 0.52 -49.31 10.55
CA SER A 462 -0.88 -49.55 10.22
C SER A 462 -1.42 -48.60 9.14
N ASN A 463 -0.57 -47.73 8.57
CA ASN A 463 -0.93 -46.64 7.66
C ASN A 463 -2.14 -45.81 8.16
N THR A 464 -2.23 -45.62 9.48
CA THR A 464 -3.37 -44.99 10.16
C THR A 464 -2.99 -43.58 10.60
N VAL A 465 -3.93 -42.66 10.45
CA VAL A 465 -3.80 -41.27 10.90
C VAL A 465 -4.86 -41.00 11.96
N GLU A 466 -4.44 -40.37 13.05
CA GLU A 466 -5.31 -39.80 14.07
C GLU A 466 -5.18 -38.28 13.98
N VAL A 467 -6.29 -37.57 13.81
CA VAL A 467 -6.35 -36.13 13.51
C VAL A 467 -7.27 -35.43 14.50
N ALA A 468 -6.89 -34.21 14.90
CA ALA A 468 -7.78 -33.21 15.46
C ALA A 468 -7.82 -31.96 14.57
N PHE A 469 -8.96 -31.72 13.92
CA PHE A 469 -9.21 -30.48 13.19
C PHE A 469 -9.91 -29.49 14.11
N ARG A 470 -9.24 -28.40 14.44
CA ARG A 470 -9.71 -27.38 15.37
C ARG A 470 -10.03 -26.09 14.65
N LYS A 471 -11.16 -25.47 14.99
CA LYS A 471 -11.54 -24.17 14.47
C LYS A 471 -12.03 -23.24 15.56
N ILE A 472 -11.37 -22.09 15.68
CA ILE A 472 -11.69 -21.06 16.68
C ILE A 472 -12.67 -20.02 16.12
N HIS A 473 -13.29 -19.27 17.03
CA HIS A 473 -14.31 -18.27 16.73
C HIS A 473 -15.52 -18.86 16.00
N THR A 474 -15.91 -20.09 16.38
CA THR A 474 -17.03 -20.81 15.76
C THR A 474 -18.23 -20.76 16.69
N ALA A 475 -19.27 -20.05 16.26
CA ALA A 475 -20.56 -20.01 16.95
C ALA A 475 -21.31 -21.36 16.84
N ALA A 476 -22.19 -21.63 17.80
CA ALA A 476 -22.96 -22.88 17.92
C ALA A 476 -23.89 -23.14 16.72
N ASP A 477 -24.28 -22.11 15.98
CA ASP A 477 -25.14 -22.18 14.79
C ASP A 477 -24.36 -22.51 13.50
N ARG A 478 -23.12 -22.98 13.62
CA ARG A 478 -22.25 -23.27 12.49
C ARG A 478 -21.79 -24.71 12.47
N TRP A 479 -21.72 -25.27 11.27
CA TRP A 479 -21.06 -26.54 11.03
C TRP A 479 -19.64 -26.29 10.53
N ILE A 480 -18.76 -27.21 10.89
CA ILE A 480 -17.40 -27.27 10.39
C ILE A 480 -17.18 -28.62 9.71
N ALA A 481 -16.39 -28.63 8.65
CA ALA A 481 -16.02 -29.86 7.98
C ALA A 481 -14.54 -29.84 7.62
N TRP A 482 -13.91 -30.99 7.75
CA TRP A 482 -12.59 -31.27 7.22
C TRP A 482 -12.69 -32.53 6.37
N ALA A 483 -12.07 -32.56 5.19
CA ALA A 483 -12.26 -33.65 4.26
C ALA A 483 -10.97 -34.01 3.54
N VAL A 484 -10.80 -35.30 3.24
CA VAL A 484 -9.71 -35.83 2.43
C VAL A 484 -10.23 -36.10 1.03
N ASN A 485 -9.55 -35.61 0.01
CA ASN A 485 -9.89 -35.87 -1.39
C ASN A 485 -8.82 -36.77 -2.03
N PRO A 486 -9.12 -38.06 -2.26
CA PRO A 486 -8.15 -39.00 -2.83
C PRO A 486 -7.95 -38.80 -4.34
N THR A 487 -8.92 -38.21 -5.06
CA THR A 487 -8.91 -38.16 -6.54
C THR A 487 -8.58 -36.78 -7.09
N ALA A 488 -8.94 -35.71 -6.38
CA ALA A 488 -8.84 -34.34 -6.85
C ALA A 488 -8.37 -33.38 -5.75
N LYS A 489 -8.13 -32.13 -6.16
CA LYS A 489 -7.67 -31.05 -5.29
C LYS A 489 -8.79 -30.06 -4.93
N GLY A 490 -10.04 -30.42 -5.21
CA GLY A 490 -11.23 -29.59 -5.05
C GLY A 490 -12.22 -30.21 -4.06
N MET A 491 -13.42 -29.64 -3.99
CA MET A 491 -14.49 -30.14 -3.11
C MET A 491 -15.14 -31.43 -3.63
N VAL A 492 -15.27 -31.57 -4.96
CA VAL A 492 -15.88 -32.75 -5.58
C VAL A 492 -14.93 -33.94 -5.47
N GLY A 493 -15.44 -35.07 -4.98
CA GLY A 493 -14.67 -36.27 -4.66
C GLY A 493 -14.18 -36.34 -3.21
N SER A 494 -14.39 -35.28 -2.41
CA SER A 494 -13.94 -35.23 -1.03
C SER A 494 -14.72 -36.19 -0.12
N GLN A 495 -14.01 -36.81 0.81
CA GLN A 495 -14.51 -37.70 1.85
C GLN A 495 -14.46 -36.92 3.17
N ALA A 496 -15.62 -36.42 3.63
CA ALA A 496 -15.70 -35.39 4.66
C ALA A 496 -15.99 -35.94 6.05
N PHE A 497 -15.39 -35.31 7.06
CA PHE A 497 -15.69 -35.40 8.48
C PHE A 497 -16.37 -34.10 8.89
N ILE A 498 -17.57 -34.20 9.44
CA ILE A 498 -18.44 -33.05 9.70
C ILE A 498 -18.76 -33.01 11.18
N ALA A 499 -18.74 -31.82 11.76
CA ALA A 499 -19.23 -31.58 13.11
C ALA A 499 -20.10 -30.33 13.20
N PHE A 500 -21.15 -30.41 14.02
CA PHE A 500 -22.00 -29.29 14.40
C PHE A 500 -22.73 -29.59 15.71
N GLN A 501 -23.27 -28.56 16.33
CA GLN A 501 -24.05 -28.69 17.56
C GLN A 501 -25.54 -28.89 17.23
N GLN A 502 -26.14 -29.93 17.79
CA GLN A 502 -27.56 -30.25 17.66
C GLN A 502 -28.14 -30.55 19.05
N ASN A 503 -29.14 -29.78 19.48
CA ASN A 503 -29.76 -29.90 20.81
C ASN A 503 -28.72 -29.89 21.95
N GLU A 504 -27.82 -28.91 21.92
CA GLU A 504 -26.71 -28.74 22.88
C GLU A 504 -25.62 -29.83 22.86
N ALA A 505 -25.87 -30.98 22.21
CA ALA A 505 -24.88 -32.04 22.01
C ALA A 505 -24.08 -31.87 20.72
N MET A 506 -22.80 -32.25 20.74
CA MET A 506 -21.96 -32.27 19.54
C MET A 506 -22.24 -33.52 18.72
N LYS A 507 -22.53 -33.33 17.42
CA LYS A 507 -22.72 -34.40 16.46
C LYS A 507 -21.55 -34.42 15.48
N ALA A 508 -20.95 -35.59 15.30
CA ALA A 508 -19.90 -35.83 14.34
C ALA A 508 -20.21 -37.04 13.48
N TYR A 509 -19.99 -36.95 12.17
CA TYR A 509 -20.14 -38.08 11.25
C TYR A 509 -19.37 -37.86 9.93
N THR A 510 -19.36 -38.89 9.10
CA THR A 510 -18.73 -38.89 7.78
C THR A 510 -19.73 -38.71 6.66
N ALA A 511 -19.33 -38.02 5.59
CA ALA A 511 -20.16 -37.80 4.40
C ALA A 511 -19.32 -37.80 3.10
N PRO A 512 -19.65 -38.63 2.10
CA PRO A 512 -19.01 -38.57 0.78
C PRO A 512 -19.57 -37.41 -0.06
N ILE A 513 -18.68 -36.59 -0.64
CA ILE A 513 -19.05 -35.39 -1.42
C ILE A 513 -18.84 -35.65 -2.92
N ALA A 514 -19.88 -36.12 -3.60
CA ALA A 514 -19.83 -36.43 -5.03
C ALA A 514 -20.08 -35.23 -5.96
N SER A 515 -20.71 -34.15 -5.48
CA SER A 515 -21.05 -32.98 -6.29
C SER A 515 -21.19 -31.69 -5.47
N TYR A 516 -21.27 -30.55 -6.15
CA TYR A 516 -21.54 -29.25 -5.51
C TYR A 516 -22.96 -29.12 -4.94
N GLY A 517 -23.91 -29.96 -5.37
CA GLY A 517 -25.28 -30.00 -4.86
C GLY A 517 -25.47 -30.89 -3.63
N THR A 518 -24.38 -31.25 -2.95
CA THR A 518 -24.40 -32.13 -1.77
C THR A 518 -25.26 -31.56 -0.64
N ARG A 519 -26.01 -32.43 0.04
CA ARG A 519 -26.69 -32.15 1.31
C ARG A 519 -25.88 -32.61 2.53
N MET A 520 -24.64 -33.06 2.30
CA MET A 520 -23.74 -33.61 3.33
C MET A 520 -24.41 -34.73 4.14
N GLU A 521 -25.11 -35.62 3.45
CA GLU A 521 -25.78 -36.76 4.07
C GLU A 521 -24.78 -37.74 4.66
N LYS A 522 -25.14 -38.32 5.82
CA LYS A 522 -24.30 -39.30 6.52
C LYS A 522 -24.08 -40.52 5.62
N GLY A 523 -22.82 -40.90 5.42
CA GLY A 523 -22.44 -42.05 4.59
C GLY A 523 -21.04 -42.54 4.87
N ASN A 524 -20.74 -43.75 4.39
CA ASN A 524 -19.42 -44.35 4.54
C ASN A 524 -18.42 -43.70 3.58
N LEU A 525 -17.17 -43.54 4.03
CA LEU A 525 -16.08 -43.04 3.20
C LEU A 525 -15.46 -44.17 2.39
N SER A 526 -14.71 -43.82 1.35
CA SER A 526 -13.99 -44.77 0.49
C SER A 526 -12.81 -45.49 1.18
N PHE A 527 -12.55 -45.19 2.45
CA PHE A 527 -11.46 -45.74 3.26
C PHE A 527 -11.94 -46.02 4.69
N PRO A 528 -11.33 -46.99 5.41
CA PRO A 528 -11.73 -47.34 6.77
C PRO A 528 -11.59 -46.16 7.74
N VAL A 529 -12.66 -45.90 8.49
CA VAL A 529 -12.71 -44.93 9.59
C VAL A 529 -12.96 -45.70 10.88
N PHE A 530 -12.05 -45.56 11.84
CA PHE A 530 -12.07 -46.28 13.11
C PHE A 530 -12.76 -45.48 14.23
N ASP A 531 -12.65 -44.15 14.18
CA ASP A 531 -13.26 -43.27 15.17
C ASP A 531 -13.56 -41.89 14.57
N VAL A 532 -14.69 -41.31 14.96
CA VAL A 532 -15.10 -39.92 14.67
C VAL A 532 -15.87 -39.39 15.87
N SER A 533 -15.38 -38.30 16.44
CA SER A 533 -16.05 -37.58 17.53
C SER A 533 -15.82 -36.07 17.38
N ALA A 534 -16.57 -35.27 18.13
CA ALA A 534 -16.37 -33.84 18.17
C ALA A 534 -16.52 -33.31 19.59
N ALA A 535 -15.75 -32.28 19.91
CA ALA A 535 -15.83 -31.54 21.16
C ALA A 535 -16.11 -30.06 20.89
N SER A 536 -16.81 -29.43 21.82
CA SER A 536 -17.03 -27.99 21.85
C SER A 536 -16.51 -27.46 23.18
N SER A 537 -15.70 -26.41 23.12
CA SER A 537 -15.17 -25.68 24.27
C SER A 537 -15.10 -24.20 23.88
N ALA A 538 -15.29 -23.26 24.80
CA ALA A 538 -15.00 -21.82 24.67
C ALA A 538 -14.90 -21.22 23.22
N ASN A 539 -15.99 -21.22 22.45
CA ASN A 539 -16.08 -20.65 21.09
C ASN A 539 -15.18 -21.33 20.02
N GLU A 540 -14.89 -22.62 20.20
CA GLU A 540 -14.19 -23.50 19.27
C GLU A 540 -14.91 -24.84 19.08
N ILE A 541 -14.81 -25.39 17.87
CA ILE A 541 -15.26 -26.75 17.57
C ILE A 541 -14.06 -27.56 17.10
N ILE A 542 -13.93 -28.77 17.64
CA ILE A 542 -12.84 -29.69 17.31
C ILE A 542 -13.44 -31.00 16.80
N ILE A 543 -12.98 -31.46 15.63
CA ILE A 543 -13.28 -32.78 15.08
C ILE A 543 -12.11 -33.69 15.37
N PHE A 544 -12.36 -34.82 16.04
CA PHE A 544 -11.41 -35.90 16.19
C PHE A 544 -11.76 -37.02 15.22
N ALA A 545 -10.77 -37.54 14.50
CA ALA A 545 -10.96 -38.65 13.58
C ALA A 545 -9.75 -39.58 13.55
N LYS A 546 -9.98 -40.89 13.53
CA LYS A 546 -8.96 -41.92 13.30
C LYS A 546 -9.34 -42.74 12.08
N PHE A 547 -8.49 -42.77 11.06
CA PHE A 547 -8.81 -43.42 9.79
C PHE A 547 -7.55 -43.94 9.09
N GLN A 548 -7.72 -44.90 8.19
CA GLN A 548 -6.65 -45.41 7.35
C GLN A 548 -6.50 -44.54 6.09
N LEU A 549 -5.27 -44.25 5.66
CA LEU A 549 -5.05 -43.44 4.47
C LEU A 549 -5.60 -44.14 3.21
N PRO A 550 -6.27 -43.41 2.31
CA PRO A 550 -6.94 -43.97 1.13
C PRO A 550 -6.01 -44.55 0.06
N THR A 551 -4.71 -44.28 0.16
CA THR A 551 -3.69 -44.71 -0.80
C THR A 551 -2.47 -45.19 -0.04
N ASN A 552 -1.60 -45.98 -0.68
CA ASN A 552 -0.27 -46.33 -0.14
C ASN A 552 0.70 -45.13 -0.08
N SER A 553 0.19 -43.90 -0.13
CA SER A 553 0.91 -42.64 -0.04
C SER A 553 0.54 -41.92 1.26
N THR A 554 1.54 -41.34 1.91
CA THR A 554 1.37 -40.47 3.08
C THR A 554 0.86 -39.08 2.72
N VAL A 555 0.82 -38.77 1.41
CA VAL A 555 0.40 -37.48 0.85
C VAL A 555 -1.06 -37.53 0.43
N VAL A 556 -1.88 -36.63 0.97
CA VAL A 556 -3.30 -36.49 0.62
C VAL A 556 -3.68 -35.05 0.32
N ASN A 557 -4.67 -34.86 -0.57
CA ASN A 557 -5.32 -33.56 -0.70
C ASN A 557 -6.39 -33.43 0.39
N HIS A 558 -6.51 -32.26 0.98
CA HIS A 558 -7.56 -31.99 1.96
C HIS A 558 -8.23 -30.65 1.71
N VAL A 559 -9.47 -30.53 2.16
CA VAL A 559 -10.26 -29.30 2.13
C VAL A 559 -10.94 -29.11 3.48
N TRP A 560 -11.18 -27.86 3.87
CA TRP A 560 -11.93 -27.56 5.09
C TRP A 560 -12.96 -26.47 4.82
N GLN A 561 -14.10 -26.53 5.51
CA GLN A 561 -15.19 -25.61 5.28
C GLN A 561 -15.90 -25.27 6.59
N GLU A 562 -16.57 -24.12 6.58
CA GLU A 562 -17.55 -23.72 7.59
C GLU A 562 -18.81 -23.19 6.91
N GLY A 563 -19.98 -23.50 7.47
CA GLY A 563 -21.25 -22.99 6.98
C GLY A 563 -22.31 -22.88 8.07
N PRO A 564 -23.47 -22.30 7.76
CA PRO A 564 -24.56 -22.13 8.72
C PRO A 564 -25.34 -23.42 8.93
N VAL A 565 -25.83 -23.65 10.15
CA VAL A 565 -26.83 -24.67 10.48
C VAL A 565 -28.20 -24.00 10.50
N ILE A 566 -29.09 -24.44 9.63
CA ILE A 566 -30.45 -23.90 9.45
C ILE A 566 -31.42 -24.79 10.21
N GLY A 567 -32.28 -24.19 11.05
CA GLY A 567 -33.32 -24.92 11.79
C GLY A 567 -32.79 -25.99 12.75
N GLY A 568 -31.59 -25.79 13.31
CA GLY A 568 -30.97 -26.67 14.32
C GLY A 568 -30.54 -28.06 13.85
N SER A 569 -30.68 -28.36 12.55
CA SER A 569 -30.41 -29.71 12.02
C SER A 569 -29.95 -29.76 10.57
N THR A 570 -30.29 -28.75 9.76
CA THR A 570 -29.99 -28.74 8.32
C THR A 570 -28.70 -28.00 8.04
N LEU A 571 -27.77 -28.62 7.32
CA LEU A 571 -26.49 -27.99 6.99
C LEU A 571 -26.63 -27.12 5.74
N GLY A 572 -26.51 -25.80 5.91
CA GLY A 572 -26.61 -24.83 4.83
C GLY A 572 -25.32 -24.68 4.01
N VAL A 573 -25.44 -24.12 2.82
CA VAL A 573 -24.32 -23.91 1.89
C VAL A 573 -23.29 -22.95 2.50
N HIS A 574 -22.01 -23.33 2.45
CA HIS A 574 -20.91 -22.46 2.88
C HIS A 574 -20.69 -21.31 1.89
N ALA A 575 -20.00 -20.24 2.31
CA ALA A 575 -19.73 -19.11 1.43
C ALA A 575 -18.98 -19.55 0.15
N LEU A 576 -19.39 -19.03 -1.01
CA LEU A 576 -18.78 -19.35 -2.31
C LEU A 576 -17.67 -18.36 -2.72
N SER A 577 -17.10 -17.65 -1.74
CA SER A 577 -16.04 -16.66 -1.97
C SER A 577 -15.10 -16.58 -0.76
N GLY A 578 -13.96 -15.89 -0.91
CA GLY A 578 -13.05 -15.62 0.21
C GLY A 578 -12.34 -16.87 0.73
N GLY A 579 -12.34 -17.04 2.07
CA GLY A 579 -11.61 -18.10 2.77
C GLY A 579 -12.07 -19.51 2.40
N ASN A 580 -13.37 -19.72 2.22
CA ASN A 580 -13.98 -21.00 1.82
C ASN A 580 -13.58 -21.48 0.41
N VAL A 581 -13.18 -20.57 -0.49
CA VAL A 581 -12.65 -20.97 -1.82
C VAL A 581 -11.15 -21.28 -1.74
N GLN A 582 -10.47 -20.75 -0.72
CA GLN A 582 -9.03 -20.92 -0.50
C GLN A 582 -8.70 -22.10 0.40
N SER A 583 -9.69 -22.69 1.08
CA SER A 583 -9.54 -23.73 2.10
C SER A 583 -9.30 -25.13 1.51
N ARG A 584 -8.19 -25.26 0.80
CA ARG A 584 -7.69 -26.49 0.19
C ARG A 584 -6.17 -26.53 0.24
N ALA A 585 -5.59 -27.69 0.52
CA ALA A 585 -4.15 -27.92 0.42
C ALA A 585 -3.83 -29.40 0.19
N THR A 586 -2.54 -29.73 0.09
CA THR A 586 -2.03 -31.10 0.08
C THR A 586 -1.13 -31.26 1.31
N ILE A 587 -1.35 -32.30 2.12
CA ILE A 587 -0.58 -32.59 3.33
C ILE A 587 0.12 -33.94 3.19
N ASP A 588 1.39 -33.99 3.59
CA ASP A 588 2.11 -35.23 3.84
C ASP A 588 2.10 -35.52 5.35
N PHE A 589 1.40 -36.59 5.77
CA PHE A 589 1.27 -36.96 7.17
C PHE A 589 2.56 -37.52 7.79
N TYR A 590 3.54 -37.93 6.97
CA TYR A 590 4.85 -38.40 7.45
C TYR A 590 5.82 -37.24 7.69
N SER A 591 6.01 -36.35 6.71
CA SER A 591 6.96 -35.23 6.85
C SER A 591 6.36 -33.95 7.46
N GLY A 592 5.03 -33.88 7.58
CA GLY A 592 4.30 -32.69 8.02
C GLY A 592 4.39 -31.48 7.08
N LYS A 593 4.91 -31.68 5.87
CA LYS A 593 4.96 -30.64 4.84
C LYS A 593 3.60 -30.53 4.16
N VAL A 594 2.99 -29.35 4.29
CA VAL A 594 1.78 -28.98 3.54
C VAL A 594 2.18 -28.21 2.28
N GLU A 595 2.00 -28.81 1.11
CA GLU A 595 2.07 -28.13 -0.17
C GLU A 595 0.68 -27.60 -0.53
N ALA A 596 0.48 -26.28 -0.46
CA ALA A 596 -0.73 -25.70 -1.01
C ALA A 596 -0.83 -26.05 -2.50
N VAL A 597 -1.94 -26.68 -2.89
CA VAL A 597 -2.25 -26.98 -4.29
C VAL A 597 -2.11 -25.71 -5.13
N ARG A 598 -1.29 -25.77 -6.19
CA ARG A 598 -1.01 -24.67 -7.13
C ARG A 598 -2.27 -24.18 -7.86
N GLY A 599 -3.10 -23.41 -7.16
CA GLY A 599 -3.71 -22.21 -7.71
C GLY A 599 -2.80 -21.05 -7.35
N PHE A 600 -2.40 -20.22 -8.32
CA PHE A 600 -1.48 -19.11 -8.08
C PHE A 600 -2.01 -18.16 -7.00
N SER A 601 -1.55 -18.33 -5.75
CA SER A 601 -1.82 -17.42 -4.65
C SER A 601 -1.24 -16.03 -4.96
N SER A 602 -1.89 -14.96 -4.49
CA SER A 602 -1.34 -13.60 -4.60
C SER A 602 0.06 -13.49 -3.99
N ARG A 603 0.35 -14.28 -2.94
CA ARG A 603 1.65 -14.35 -2.28
C ARG A 603 2.73 -15.04 -3.13
N SER A 604 2.41 -16.12 -3.83
CA SER A 604 3.37 -16.76 -4.75
C SER A 604 3.65 -15.88 -5.96
N LYS A 605 2.63 -15.16 -6.47
CA LYS A 605 2.83 -14.11 -7.47
C LYS A 605 3.73 -12.99 -6.96
N LEU A 606 3.55 -12.57 -5.70
CA LEU A 606 4.36 -11.53 -5.07
C LEU A 606 5.82 -11.98 -4.84
N LYS A 607 6.04 -13.24 -4.43
CA LYS A 607 7.39 -13.85 -4.32
C LYS A 607 8.08 -13.91 -5.68
N VAL A 608 7.37 -14.35 -6.73
CA VAL A 608 7.90 -14.39 -8.10
C VAL A 608 8.19 -12.97 -8.60
N ALA A 609 7.28 -12.02 -8.40
CA ALA A 609 7.50 -10.62 -8.76
C ALA A 609 8.72 -10.03 -8.03
N HIS A 610 8.88 -10.31 -6.74
CA HIS A 610 10.07 -9.93 -5.96
C HIS A 610 11.35 -10.53 -6.52
N GLY A 611 11.37 -11.82 -6.82
CA GLY A 611 12.53 -12.47 -7.41
C GLY A 611 12.91 -11.88 -8.76
N VAL A 612 11.96 -11.75 -9.68
CA VAL A 612 12.18 -11.21 -11.03
C VAL A 612 12.65 -9.75 -10.98
N LEU A 613 11.98 -8.92 -10.18
CA LEU A 613 12.30 -7.50 -10.09
C LEU A 613 13.71 -7.27 -9.56
N ASN A 614 14.12 -8.02 -8.53
CA ASN A 614 15.47 -7.92 -7.96
C ASN A 614 16.55 -8.56 -8.85
N ALA A 615 16.22 -9.57 -9.64
CA ALA A 615 17.14 -10.14 -10.63
C ALA A 615 17.44 -9.15 -11.77
N ILE A 616 16.43 -8.44 -12.26
CA ILE A 616 16.60 -7.38 -13.27
C ILE A 616 17.36 -6.18 -12.67
N SER A 617 16.96 -5.75 -11.47
CA SER A 617 17.53 -4.62 -10.75
C SER A 617 18.98 -4.88 -10.30
N TRP A 618 19.15 -5.48 -9.12
CA TRP A 618 20.44 -5.71 -8.46
C TRP A 618 21.30 -6.71 -9.24
N GLY A 619 20.64 -7.67 -9.88
CA GLY A 619 21.32 -8.76 -10.56
C GLY A 619 21.79 -8.45 -11.98
N THR A 620 21.24 -7.44 -12.67
CA THR A 620 21.53 -7.23 -14.11
C THR A 620 21.84 -5.76 -14.44
N LEU A 621 20.97 -4.82 -14.04
CA LEU A 621 21.16 -3.39 -14.34
C LEU A 621 22.33 -2.78 -13.58
N MET A 622 22.58 -3.17 -12.32
CA MET A 622 23.71 -2.66 -11.54
C MET A 622 25.07 -3.08 -12.13
N PRO A 623 25.31 -4.38 -12.47
CA PRO A 623 26.50 -4.78 -13.22
C PRO A 623 26.62 -4.07 -14.57
N LEU A 624 25.53 -3.97 -15.34
CA LEU A 624 25.54 -3.34 -16.66
C LEU A 624 25.95 -1.86 -16.60
N GLY A 625 25.44 -1.11 -15.62
CA GLY A 625 25.83 0.28 -15.40
C GLY A 625 27.32 0.42 -15.07
N MET A 626 27.92 -0.53 -14.34
CA MET A 626 29.35 -0.55 -14.07
C MET A 626 30.17 -0.82 -15.33
N ILE A 627 29.76 -1.78 -16.16
CA ILE A 627 30.40 -2.10 -17.44
C ILE A 627 30.43 -0.85 -18.34
N PHE A 628 29.34 -0.08 -18.42
CA PHE A 628 29.32 1.19 -19.17
C PHE A 628 30.31 2.23 -18.61
N ALA A 629 30.39 2.38 -17.28
CA ALA A 629 31.33 3.32 -16.68
C ALA A 629 32.80 2.94 -16.84
N ARG A 630 33.11 1.64 -16.82
CA ARG A 630 34.50 1.15 -16.91
C ARG A 630 35.01 1.14 -18.35
N HIS A 631 34.26 0.53 -19.28
CA HIS A 631 34.80 0.24 -20.60
C HIS A 631 34.34 1.23 -21.69
N VAL A 632 33.12 1.76 -21.61
CA VAL A 632 32.62 2.69 -22.64
C VAL A 632 33.19 4.10 -22.48
N LYS A 633 33.63 4.46 -21.27
CA LYS A 633 34.32 5.72 -20.97
C LYS A 633 35.60 5.93 -21.81
N VAL A 634 36.20 4.88 -22.33
CA VAL A 634 37.49 4.94 -23.05
C VAL A 634 37.34 5.44 -24.50
N PHE A 635 36.12 5.43 -25.05
CA PHE A 635 35.86 5.94 -26.39
C PHE A 635 35.58 7.45 -26.36
N PRO A 636 36.38 8.30 -27.03
CA PRO A 636 36.17 9.75 -27.05
C PRO A 636 34.81 10.15 -27.64
N SER A 637 34.30 9.37 -28.60
CA SER A 637 32.97 9.56 -29.21
C SER A 637 31.80 9.27 -28.25
N ALA A 638 32.08 8.61 -27.12
CA ALA A 638 31.08 8.24 -26.13
C ALA A 638 31.04 9.18 -24.91
N ASP A 639 31.79 10.28 -24.89
CA ASP A 639 31.64 11.33 -23.87
C ASP A 639 30.62 12.38 -24.36
N PRO A 640 29.55 12.72 -23.61
CA PRO A 640 29.18 12.29 -22.25
C PRO A 640 28.23 11.06 -22.18
N THR A 641 27.99 10.38 -23.29
CA THR A 641 27.04 9.25 -23.42
C THR A 641 27.27 8.12 -22.39
N TRP A 642 28.52 7.72 -22.13
CA TRP A 642 28.85 6.68 -21.14
C TRP A 642 28.34 7.05 -19.74
N PHE A 643 28.45 8.33 -19.37
CA PHE A 643 28.06 8.85 -18.07
C PHE A 643 26.55 8.78 -17.91
N TYR A 644 25.80 9.15 -18.95
CA TYR A 644 24.34 9.01 -18.97
C TYR A 644 23.90 7.55 -18.95
N LEU A 645 24.54 6.67 -19.72
CA LEU A 645 24.23 5.23 -19.71
C LEU A 645 24.46 4.60 -18.33
N HIS A 646 25.57 4.94 -17.69
CA HIS A 646 25.85 4.53 -16.30
C HIS A 646 24.77 5.03 -15.35
N VAL A 647 24.51 6.35 -15.31
CA VAL A 647 23.53 6.94 -14.40
C VAL A 647 22.13 6.37 -14.65
N CYS A 648 21.71 6.19 -15.90
CA CYS A 648 20.42 5.61 -16.24
C CYS A 648 20.29 4.16 -15.73
N CYS A 649 21.29 3.31 -15.97
CA CYS A 649 21.28 1.92 -15.50
C CYS A 649 21.29 1.84 -13.97
N GLN A 650 22.12 2.66 -13.29
CA GLN A 650 22.22 2.67 -11.83
C GLN A 650 20.94 3.22 -11.18
N CYS A 651 20.39 4.31 -11.71
CA CYS A 651 19.13 4.87 -11.23
C CYS A 651 17.99 3.87 -11.43
N LEU A 652 17.83 3.29 -12.63
CA LEU A 652 16.76 2.31 -12.90
C LEU A 652 16.93 1.03 -12.07
N GLY A 653 18.17 0.54 -11.94
CA GLY A 653 18.53 -0.59 -11.10
C GLY A 653 18.14 -0.31 -9.64
N TYR A 654 18.66 0.76 -9.04
CA TYR A 654 18.33 1.15 -7.66
C TYR A 654 16.83 1.31 -7.45
N PHE A 655 16.18 1.97 -8.40
CA PHE A 655 14.76 2.26 -8.41
C PHE A 655 13.90 0.98 -8.33
N LEU A 656 14.10 0.04 -9.26
CA LEU A 656 13.42 -1.27 -9.24
C LEU A 656 13.77 -2.08 -7.99
N GLY A 657 15.00 -1.89 -7.47
CA GLY A 657 15.53 -2.57 -6.30
C GLY A 657 14.89 -2.14 -4.99
N VAL A 658 14.56 -0.85 -4.84
CA VAL A 658 13.78 -0.31 -3.70
C VAL A 658 12.38 -0.92 -3.68
N VAL A 659 11.71 -0.99 -4.83
CA VAL A 659 10.38 -1.63 -4.95
C VAL A 659 10.45 -3.11 -4.60
N GLY A 660 11.49 -3.79 -5.11
CA GLY A 660 11.82 -5.16 -4.75
C GLY A 660 12.02 -5.32 -3.24
N GLY A 661 12.79 -4.43 -2.62
CA GLY A 661 13.05 -4.40 -1.18
C GLY A 661 11.78 -4.21 -0.35
N ILE A 662 10.93 -3.22 -0.69
CA ILE A 662 9.64 -2.97 -0.02
C ILE A 662 8.74 -4.22 -0.08
N MET A 663 8.67 -4.84 -1.26
CA MET A 663 7.93 -6.08 -1.45
C MET A 663 8.52 -7.23 -0.61
N GLY A 664 9.85 -7.30 -0.47
CA GLY A 664 10.54 -8.24 0.42
C GLY A 664 10.20 -8.02 1.90
N PHE A 665 10.18 -6.77 2.36
CA PHE A 665 9.76 -6.42 3.72
C PHE A 665 8.29 -6.73 3.97
N PHE A 666 7.42 -6.50 2.98
CA PHE A 666 6.00 -6.86 3.05
C PHE A 666 5.82 -8.38 3.12
N LEU A 667 6.58 -9.14 2.31
CA LEU A 667 6.60 -10.61 2.35
C LEU A 667 7.05 -11.16 3.70
N ARG A 668 8.00 -10.47 4.37
CA ARG A 668 8.50 -10.80 5.72
C ARG A 668 7.46 -10.50 6.81
N LYS A 669 6.79 -9.34 6.76
CA LYS A 669 5.78 -8.93 7.76
C LYS A 669 4.57 -9.88 7.78
N HIS A 670 4.27 -10.53 6.66
CA HIS A 670 3.14 -11.45 6.52
C HIS A 670 3.52 -12.95 6.63
N SER A 671 4.75 -13.30 7.02
CA SER A 671 5.10 -14.67 7.43
C SER A 671 5.03 -14.78 8.95
N SER A 672 4.03 -15.49 9.47
CA SER A 672 4.01 -15.97 10.85
C SER A 672 5.06 -17.09 10.99
N GLY A 673 6.04 -16.87 11.87
CA GLY A 673 7.10 -17.83 12.18
C GLY A 673 8.21 -17.89 11.14
N MET A 674 9.31 -17.17 11.38
CA MET A 674 10.69 -17.68 11.26
C MET A 674 11.73 -16.56 11.50
N ARG A 675 12.87 -17.01 12.03
CA ARG A 675 14.12 -16.29 12.31
C ARG A 675 14.55 -15.34 11.20
N ILE A 676 15.34 -14.35 11.58
CA ILE A 676 16.09 -13.45 10.69
C ILE A 676 16.71 -14.28 9.55
N SER A 677 16.20 -14.11 8.33
CA SER A 677 16.72 -14.80 7.15
C SER A 677 17.97 -14.07 6.66
N THR A 678 19.05 -14.81 6.42
CA THR A 678 20.30 -14.29 5.86
C THR A 678 20.07 -13.48 4.57
N HIS A 679 19.16 -13.93 3.69
CA HIS A 679 18.75 -13.20 2.47
C HIS A 679 18.11 -11.85 2.79
N GLY A 680 17.28 -11.78 3.83
CA GLY A 680 16.64 -10.55 4.29
C GLY A 680 17.65 -9.55 4.87
N CYS A 681 18.62 -10.03 5.65
CA CYS A 681 19.70 -9.19 6.18
C CYS A 681 20.59 -8.64 5.08
N ILE A 682 21.06 -9.51 4.18
CA ILE A 682 21.90 -9.09 3.04
C ILE A 682 21.14 -8.11 2.16
N GLY A 683 19.85 -8.37 1.88
CA GLY A 683 19.00 -7.45 1.12
C GLY A 683 18.84 -6.08 1.79
N ALA A 684 18.71 -6.02 3.12
CA ALA A 684 18.65 -4.76 3.86
C ALA A 684 19.99 -4.01 3.82
N THR A 685 21.11 -4.69 4.08
CA THR A 685 22.46 -4.11 3.99
C THR A 685 22.76 -3.55 2.61
N LEU A 686 22.43 -4.32 1.57
CA LEU A 686 22.57 -3.90 0.18
C LEU A 686 21.73 -2.65 -0.12
N LEU A 687 20.48 -2.60 0.35
CA LEU A 687 19.63 -1.42 0.16
C LEU A 687 20.25 -0.19 0.83
N SER A 688 20.74 -0.32 2.06
CA SER A 688 21.41 0.76 2.79
C SER A 688 22.68 1.26 2.07
N LEU A 689 23.55 0.35 1.62
CA LEU A 689 24.76 0.71 0.88
C LEU A 689 24.45 1.40 -0.45
N ALA A 690 23.44 0.92 -1.18
CA ALA A 690 23.01 1.51 -2.43
C ALA A 690 22.39 2.91 -2.23
N THR A 691 21.58 3.11 -1.18
CA THR A 691 21.04 4.43 -0.82
C THR A 691 22.17 5.40 -0.50
N LEU A 692 23.16 4.97 0.28
CA LEU A 692 24.32 5.79 0.61
C LEU A 692 25.11 6.16 -0.65
N GLN A 693 25.31 5.22 -1.57
CA GLN A 693 25.93 5.42 -2.87
C GLN A 693 25.24 6.52 -3.69
N VAL A 694 23.90 6.45 -3.80
CA VAL A 694 23.10 7.47 -4.50
C VAL A 694 23.26 8.83 -3.83
N LEU A 695 23.12 8.91 -2.49
CA LEU A 695 23.23 10.16 -1.76
C LEU A 695 24.62 10.82 -1.92
N VAL A 696 25.69 10.05 -1.72
CA VAL A 696 27.06 10.53 -1.86
C VAL A 696 27.38 10.88 -3.32
N GLY A 697 26.84 10.11 -4.26
CA GLY A 697 27.04 10.31 -5.70
C GLY A 697 26.38 11.58 -6.25
N PHE A 698 25.18 11.91 -5.76
CA PHE A 698 24.44 13.09 -6.22
C PHE A 698 24.76 14.36 -5.42
N PHE A 699 24.93 14.28 -4.10
CA PHE A 699 25.02 15.46 -3.25
C PHE A 699 26.44 15.81 -2.80
N LEU A 700 27.34 14.82 -2.76
CA LEU A 700 28.69 14.98 -2.18
C LEU A 700 29.81 14.78 -3.19
N ARG A 701 29.49 14.77 -4.50
CA ARG A 701 30.47 14.63 -5.58
C ARG A 701 31.35 15.89 -5.69
N PRO A 702 32.65 15.83 -5.34
CA PRO A 702 33.55 16.98 -5.45
C PRO A 702 33.91 17.27 -6.92
N LYS A 703 34.30 18.51 -7.20
CA LYS A 703 34.89 18.90 -8.50
C LYS A 703 36.18 18.11 -8.78
N LYS A 704 36.54 17.95 -10.06
CA LYS A 704 37.63 17.03 -10.49
C LYS A 704 39.00 17.37 -9.89
N ASP A 705 39.23 18.65 -9.62
CA ASP A 705 40.43 19.28 -9.08
C ASP A 705 40.53 19.26 -7.53
N HIS A 706 39.51 18.79 -6.82
CA HIS A 706 39.45 18.87 -5.36
C HIS A 706 40.13 17.68 -4.66
N LYS A 707 40.91 17.90 -3.58
CA LYS A 707 41.60 16.83 -2.81
C LYS A 707 40.67 15.70 -2.33
N TYR A 708 39.45 16.04 -1.90
CA TYR A 708 38.40 15.05 -1.54
C TYR A 708 37.86 14.19 -2.69
N ARG A 709 38.17 14.52 -3.96
CA ARG A 709 37.80 13.71 -5.14
C ARG A 709 38.37 12.30 -5.04
N LEU A 710 39.59 12.17 -4.51
CA LEU A 710 40.26 10.88 -4.30
C LEU A 710 39.48 9.98 -3.31
N TYR A 711 39.13 10.52 -2.13
CA TYR A 711 38.36 9.80 -1.12
C TYR A 711 36.96 9.43 -1.61
N TRP A 712 36.31 10.34 -2.33
CA TRP A 712 35.02 10.07 -2.96
C TRP A 712 35.13 8.96 -4.01
N ASN A 713 36.18 8.94 -4.85
CA ASN A 713 36.41 7.88 -5.83
C ASN A 713 36.62 6.53 -5.13
N LEU A 714 37.45 6.48 -4.08
CA LEU A 714 37.68 5.25 -3.32
C LEU A 714 36.39 4.70 -2.70
N PHE A 715 35.61 5.56 -2.04
CA PHE A 715 34.30 5.20 -1.50
C PHE A 715 33.35 4.72 -2.61
N HIS A 716 33.23 5.48 -3.71
CA HIS A 716 32.30 5.19 -4.79
C HIS A 716 32.65 3.90 -5.52
N TRP A 717 33.93 3.57 -5.68
CA TRP A 717 34.33 2.27 -6.21
C TRP A 717 34.08 1.15 -5.20
N GLY A 718 34.60 1.27 -3.98
CA GLY A 718 34.48 0.23 -2.96
C GLY A 718 33.02 -0.12 -2.64
N ALA A 719 32.19 0.88 -2.33
CA ALA A 719 30.77 0.68 -2.04
C ALA A 719 29.98 0.21 -3.28
N GLY A 720 30.39 0.63 -4.48
CA GLY A 720 29.77 0.22 -5.74
C GLY A 720 29.99 -1.26 -6.03
N TYR A 721 31.24 -1.73 -5.98
CA TYR A 721 31.58 -3.14 -6.16
C TYR A 721 30.96 -4.04 -5.07
N ALA A 722 30.95 -3.58 -3.81
CA ALA A 722 30.28 -4.29 -2.73
C ALA A 722 28.77 -4.45 -2.99
N THR A 723 28.10 -3.40 -3.47
CA THR A 723 26.66 -3.44 -3.80
C THR A 723 26.37 -4.44 -4.92
N ILE A 724 27.20 -4.48 -5.97
CA ILE A 724 27.05 -5.42 -7.08
C ILE A 724 27.26 -6.87 -6.60
N GLY A 725 28.33 -7.13 -5.85
CA GLY A 725 28.64 -8.47 -5.32
C GLY A 725 27.54 -9.00 -4.39
N LEU A 726 27.10 -8.17 -3.44
CA LEU A 726 25.98 -8.51 -2.56
C LEU A 726 24.68 -8.70 -3.35
N GLY A 727 24.46 -7.93 -4.43
CA GLY A 727 23.28 -8.04 -5.28
C GLY A 727 23.18 -9.38 -5.98
N ILE A 728 24.24 -9.78 -6.67
CA ILE A 728 24.31 -11.07 -7.37
C ILE A 728 24.14 -12.22 -6.37
N TYR A 729 24.88 -12.20 -5.26
CA TYR A 729 24.75 -13.22 -4.21
C TYR A 729 23.33 -13.30 -3.66
N ASN A 730 22.71 -12.15 -3.37
CA ASN A 730 21.39 -12.10 -2.77
C ASN A 730 20.30 -12.59 -3.74
N VAL A 731 20.46 -12.39 -5.05
CA VAL A 731 19.57 -12.97 -6.07
C VAL A 731 19.69 -14.50 -6.08
N PHE A 732 20.90 -15.06 -6.05
CA PHE A 732 21.08 -16.51 -5.94
C PHE A 732 20.51 -17.08 -4.63
N ALA A 733 20.69 -16.39 -3.50
CA ALA A 733 20.10 -16.76 -2.22
C ALA A 733 18.57 -16.75 -2.28
N GLY A 734 17.96 -15.74 -2.90
CA GLY A 734 16.51 -15.66 -3.10
C GLY A 734 15.97 -16.78 -4.00
N LEU A 735 16.63 -17.05 -5.12
CA LEU A 735 16.27 -18.16 -6.01
C LEU A 735 16.45 -19.53 -5.33
N HIS A 736 17.41 -19.65 -4.41
CA HIS A 736 17.59 -20.84 -3.58
C HIS A 736 16.45 -21.02 -2.59
N LEU A 737 16.03 -19.97 -1.89
CA LEU A 737 14.87 -20.00 -1.00
C LEU A 737 13.56 -20.37 -1.73
N MET A 738 13.46 -20.05 -3.02
CA MET A 738 12.31 -20.39 -3.85
C MET A 738 12.39 -21.79 -4.51
N ASN A 739 13.50 -22.53 -4.31
CA ASN A 739 13.81 -23.78 -5.02
C ASN A 739 13.63 -23.67 -6.55
N ALA A 740 13.94 -22.51 -7.13
CA ALA A 740 13.68 -22.20 -8.54
C ALA A 740 14.84 -22.63 -9.44
N ARG A 741 15.03 -23.96 -9.63
CA ARG A 741 16.18 -24.53 -10.36
C ARG A 741 16.33 -23.98 -11.78
N THR A 742 15.24 -23.85 -12.53
CA THR A 742 15.25 -23.31 -13.91
C THR A 742 15.66 -21.83 -13.94
N SER A 743 15.10 -21.02 -13.05
CA SER A 743 15.44 -19.59 -12.94
C SER A 743 16.88 -19.36 -12.49
N LYS A 744 17.44 -20.24 -11.64
CA LYS A 744 18.86 -20.21 -11.29
C LYS A 744 19.74 -20.40 -12.52
N VAL A 745 19.48 -21.44 -13.32
CA VAL A 745 20.25 -21.71 -14.56
C VAL A 745 20.13 -20.54 -15.53
N ALA A 746 18.92 -20.01 -15.73
CA ALA A 746 18.70 -18.85 -16.60
C ALA A 746 19.48 -17.61 -16.11
N TYR A 747 19.46 -17.33 -14.80
CA TYR A 747 20.19 -16.20 -14.24
C TYR A 747 21.72 -16.40 -14.31
N THR A 748 22.22 -17.62 -14.08
CA THR A 748 23.63 -17.97 -14.28
C THR A 748 24.07 -17.71 -15.72
N ALA A 749 23.24 -18.05 -16.71
CA ALA A 749 23.53 -17.74 -18.11
C ALA A 749 23.63 -16.24 -18.35
N VAL A 750 22.68 -15.42 -17.83
CA VAL A 750 22.71 -13.95 -17.97
C VAL A 750 23.99 -13.34 -17.39
N ILE A 751 24.37 -13.73 -16.17
CA ILE A 751 25.59 -13.23 -15.53
C ILE A 751 26.85 -13.68 -16.27
N SER A 752 26.90 -14.92 -16.75
CA SER A 752 28.04 -15.44 -17.52
C SER A 752 28.21 -14.67 -18.84
N THR A 753 27.11 -14.34 -19.51
CA THR A 753 27.13 -13.50 -20.71
C THR A 753 27.62 -12.09 -20.41
N LEU A 754 27.14 -11.45 -19.34
CA LEU A 754 27.62 -10.12 -18.94
C LEU A 754 29.12 -10.13 -18.59
N LEU A 755 29.59 -11.19 -17.92
CA LEU A 755 31.02 -11.37 -17.62
C LEU A 755 31.83 -11.55 -18.91
N GLY A 756 31.36 -12.35 -19.86
CA GLY A 756 31.99 -12.52 -21.17
C GLY A 756 32.09 -11.21 -21.94
N ILE A 757 31.01 -10.42 -21.97
CA ILE A 757 31.01 -9.08 -22.58
C ILE A 757 32.04 -8.17 -21.88
N ALA A 758 32.08 -8.17 -20.55
CA ALA A 758 33.03 -7.36 -19.79
C ALA A 758 34.49 -7.75 -20.09
N VAL A 759 34.80 -9.06 -20.21
CA VAL A 759 36.15 -9.54 -20.56
C VAL A 759 36.54 -9.09 -21.97
N VAL A 760 35.65 -9.22 -22.96
CA VAL A 760 35.91 -8.74 -24.33
C VAL A 760 36.14 -7.23 -24.35
N LEU A 761 35.29 -6.48 -23.64
CA LEU A 761 35.44 -5.03 -23.52
C LEU A 761 36.72 -4.61 -22.79
N GLU A 762 37.18 -5.37 -21.80
CA GLU A 762 38.46 -5.12 -21.12
C GLU A 762 39.65 -5.35 -22.06
N ILE A 763 39.64 -6.44 -22.84
CA ILE A 763 40.68 -6.70 -23.86
C ILE A 763 40.74 -5.55 -24.88
N LEU A 764 39.58 -5.11 -25.40
CA LEU A 764 39.50 -3.99 -26.34
C LEU A 764 39.98 -2.68 -25.72
N THR A 765 39.61 -2.44 -24.46
CA THR A 765 40.03 -1.26 -23.69
C THR A 765 41.55 -1.24 -23.50
N CYS A 766 42.14 -2.36 -23.06
CA CYS A 766 43.60 -2.49 -22.93
C CYS A 766 44.32 -2.28 -24.27
N TYR A 767 43.78 -2.82 -25.37
CA TYR A 767 44.33 -2.61 -26.70
C TYR A 767 44.30 -1.14 -27.12
N MET A 768 43.15 -0.46 -26.96
CA MET A 768 42.98 0.95 -27.27
C MET A 768 43.93 1.85 -26.46
N VAL A 769 44.05 1.60 -25.14
CA VAL A 769 44.95 2.35 -24.26
C VAL A 769 46.42 2.15 -24.65
N ARG A 770 46.83 0.91 -24.96
CA ARG A 770 48.19 0.63 -25.44
C ARG A 770 48.48 1.30 -26.78
N LYS A 771 47.52 1.27 -27.72
CA LYS A 771 47.65 1.95 -29.02
C LYS A 771 47.81 3.45 -28.85
N ARG A 772 47.01 4.07 -27.98
CA ARG A 772 47.10 5.51 -27.69
C ARG A 772 48.45 5.88 -27.06
N ARG A 773 48.92 5.13 -26.07
CA ARG A 773 50.27 5.32 -25.48
C ARG A 773 51.38 5.18 -26.52
N LYS A 774 51.25 4.27 -27.48
CA LYS A 774 52.21 4.11 -28.57
C LYS A 774 52.20 5.32 -29.51
N SER A 775 51.02 5.86 -29.82
CA SER A 775 50.84 7.08 -30.63
C SER A 775 51.42 8.32 -29.94
N GLU A 776 51.10 8.51 -28.67
CA GLU A 776 51.61 9.63 -27.85
C GLU A 776 53.13 9.53 -27.71
N ARG A 777 53.69 8.33 -27.51
CA ARG A 777 55.15 8.12 -27.47
C ARG A 777 55.82 8.36 -28.83
N SER A 778 55.16 8.06 -29.95
CA SER A 778 55.68 8.40 -31.27
C SER A 778 55.60 9.89 -31.58
N GLU A 779 54.53 10.58 -31.15
CA GLU A 779 54.39 12.04 -31.25
C GLU A 779 55.46 12.76 -30.43
N HIS A 780 55.69 12.30 -29.19
CA HIS A 780 56.71 12.85 -28.30
C HIS A 780 58.13 12.62 -28.81
N ALA A 781 58.38 11.48 -29.46
CA ALA A 781 59.65 11.18 -30.12
C ALA A 781 59.85 11.96 -31.43
N SER A 782 58.77 12.45 -32.06
CA SER A 782 58.85 13.34 -33.24
C SER A 782 58.81 14.84 -32.90
N GLY A 783 58.49 15.20 -31.65
CA GLY A 783 58.33 16.58 -31.17
C GLY A 783 59.48 17.10 -30.31
N GLU A 784 60.61 16.39 -30.21
CA GLU A 784 61.79 16.80 -29.43
C GLU A 784 62.62 17.94 -30.05
N THR A 785 61.96 18.91 -30.72
CA THR A 785 62.56 20.19 -31.10
C THR A 785 61.63 21.37 -30.86
N GLU A 786 60.94 21.47 -29.72
CA GLU A 786 60.61 22.76 -29.10
C GLU A 786 59.97 22.63 -27.69
N GLY A 787 60.60 23.28 -26.71
CA GLY A 787 59.93 23.86 -25.54
C GLY A 787 59.54 22.94 -24.38
N ILE A 788 60.41 22.89 -23.36
CA ILE A 788 60.14 22.38 -22.01
C ILE A 788 59.17 23.34 -21.30
N ASP A 789 58.01 22.86 -20.83
CA ASP A 789 57.53 23.14 -19.46
C ASP A 789 56.23 22.39 -19.08
N ASN A 790 56.26 21.84 -17.86
CA ASN A 790 55.13 21.48 -16.99
C ASN A 790 54.11 20.43 -17.47
N ASP A 791 54.41 19.14 -17.28
CA ASP A 791 53.34 18.14 -17.10
C ASP A 791 53.71 17.03 -16.10
N PHE A 792 53.48 17.30 -14.80
CA PHE A 792 53.63 16.32 -13.72
C PHE A 792 52.29 15.99 -13.02
N ALA A 793 51.15 16.38 -13.59
CA ALA A 793 49.84 16.22 -12.95
C ALA A 793 48.87 15.25 -13.67
N ALA A 794 49.10 14.91 -14.95
CA ALA A 794 48.18 14.07 -15.72
C ALA A 794 48.36 12.55 -15.51
N THR A 795 49.45 12.11 -14.87
CA THR A 795 49.85 10.69 -14.88
C THR A 795 49.25 9.84 -13.75
N GLN A 796 48.65 10.44 -12.71
CA GLN A 796 48.10 9.67 -11.58
C GLN A 796 46.68 9.12 -11.78
N GLU A 797 45.85 9.69 -12.68
CA GLU A 797 44.45 9.24 -12.82
C GLU A 797 44.30 7.96 -13.68
N GLN A 798 45.37 7.50 -14.35
CA GLN A 798 45.40 6.25 -15.12
C GLN A 798 46.05 5.07 -14.38
N GLN A 799 46.62 5.27 -13.19
CA GLN A 799 47.39 4.24 -12.46
C GLN A 799 46.60 3.41 -11.43
N MET A 800 45.28 3.60 -11.30
CA MET A 800 44.44 2.81 -10.38
C MET A 800 43.18 2.23 -11.04
N VAL A 801 43.35 1.41 -12.08
CA VAL A 801 42.29 0.58 -12.70
C VAL A 801 42.68 -0.88 -12.74
#